data_AF-A0A961FV83-F1
#
_entry.id   AF-A0A961FV83-F1
#
_cell.length_a   1.000
_cell.length_b   1.000
_cell.length_c   1.000
_cell.angle_alpha   90.00
_cell.angle_beta   90.00
_cell.angle_gamma   90.00
#
_symmetry.space_group_name_H-M   'P 1'
#
loop_
_entity.id
_entity.type
_entity.pdbx_description
1 polymer ?
#
loop_
_entity_poly.entity_id
_entity_poly.type
_entity_poly.pdbx_seq_one_letter_code
_entity_poly.pdbx_strand_id
1 'polypeptide(L)'
;AANSAVCYCLRITAVDAIAQKLLFERFLSEGRNSWPDIDLDLPSGDRREAVIQGVFQRYAPRGAAMTANVITYRGRSAMREMGKVLDIPEDTLGRFSDAWGSGHATTEADLMERVREAGLDTAHPRLPALIHLYRKVHGLPRHLGQHSGGMIVSDRGLDTVVPLENASMEDRRVVQWDKDDCEDLGIVKVDLLGLGMLAAMQDTVELCRKRGRPVDLARIPKDDPATYDSLRRADTIGVFQVESRAQMATLPRMKPREFYDLVVEVAIIRPGPIVGGMVHPYLNRRNGAEPVDFIDERFRPALERTLGVPLFQEQVLQMAMIAADFSGSEAEELRRAISFHRSEERMTKVMAKLRAAMDRKRVAREIQDRIAASISSFALYGFPESHAISFALIAYASAWLKVHRPAEFYTGLLNNQPMGFYSPATLVKDAKHHGLRVRPVDVTVSDLLCAVEDDRTLRLGLRTVNGLAGHTAERIAAERARAPFSGLTDFLVRARPSRDERRALAKIGALNALPEAFHRRDALWAVERFADPDDLFTRAELTAGAETDSPADRPSVLRPMDALERLQADYDGLGLTTGPHPMRHVRERLDPGIFRATDLVNGKADDLVTIAGLVICRQRPGTAKGHVFISLEDETGIANAFVPGPTFDRFRRVITQEAFLKITGRLQIQHHVTSIYTEHVEPLAFDAVVKRQSHDFH
;
A
#
# COMPACT_ATOMS: atom_id res chain seq x y z
N ALA A 1 -2.69 20.02 -13.12
CA ALA A 1 -1.58 20.10 -14.08
C ALA A 1 -1.81 19.30 -15.37
N ALA A 2 -2.16 18.01 -15.32
CA ALA A 2 -2.20 17.14 -16.51
C ALA A 2 -3.19 17.52 -17.64
N ASN A 3 -4.17 18.39 -17.38
CA ASN A 3 -5.05 18.94 -18.43
C ASN A 3 -4.42 20.10 -19.24
N SER A 4 -3.18 20.52 -18.93
CA SER A 4 -2.54 21.69 -19.56
C SER A 4 -1.42 21.30 -20.52
N ALA A 5 -1.59 21.67 -21.80
CA ALA A 5 -0.54 21.54 -22.81
C ALA A 5 0.71 22.36 -22.45
N VAL A 6 0.55 23.50 -21.77
CA VAL A 6 1.69 24.31 -21.29
C VAL A 6 2.48 23.54 -20.23
N CYS A 7 1.81 22.90 -19.27
CA CYS A 7 2.48 22.09 -18.26
C CYS A 7 3.23 20.90 -18.91
N TYR A 8 2.68 20.32 -19.97
CA TYR A 8 3.35 19.25 -20.73
C TYR A 8 4.60 19.75 -21.45
N CYS A 9 4.51 20.88 -22.18
CA CYS A 9 5.66 21.49 -22.85
C CYS A 9 6.79 21.90 -21.87
N LEU A 10 6.41 22.36 -20.68
CA LEU A 10 7.34 22.71 -19.60
C LEU A 10 7.85 21.49 -18.81
N ARG A 11 7.42 20.27 -19.15
CA ARG A 11 7.79 19.01 -18.47
C ARG A 11 7.41 18.98 -16.99
N ILE A 12 6.39 19.73 -16.61
CA ILE A 12 5.74 19.64 -15.30
C ILE A 12 4.89 18.37 -15.22
N THR A 13 4.35 17.91 -16.36
CA THR A 13 3.62 16.65 -16.48
C THR A 13 4.11 15.84 -17.68
N ALA A 14 4.04 14.51 -17.58
CA ALA A 14 4.31 13.59 -18.68
C ALA A 14 3.08 13.31 -19.57
N VAL A 15 1.93 13.90 -19.25
CA VAL A 15 0.66 13.67 -19.95
C VAL A 15 0.47 14.68 -21.08
N ASP A 16 0.33 14.18 -22.30
CA ASP A 16 -0.08 14.98 -23.46
C ASP A 16 -1.59 15.22 -23.42
N ALA A 17 -1.99 16.41 -22.96
CA ALA A 17 -3.40 16.79 -22.83
C ALA A 17 -4.16 16.80 -24.16
N ILE A 18 -3.49 17.12 -25.27
CA ILE A 18 -4.12 17.22 -26.59
C ILE A 18 -4.38 15.82 -27.14
N ALA A 19 -3.37 14.96 -27.14
CA ALA A 19 -3.51 13.58 -27.60
C ALA A 19 -4.55 12.80 -26.78
N GLN A 20 -4.70 13.12 -25.49
CA GLN A 20 -5.66 12.51 -24.59
C GLN A 20 -7.04 13.20 -24.55
N LYS A 21 -7.28 14.24 -25.38
CA LYS A 21 -8.54 14.99 -25.45
C LYS A 21 -9.03 15.52 -24.08
N LEU A 22 -8.10 15.94 -23.23
CA LEU A 22 -8.40 16.38 -21.86
C LEU A 22 -9.05 17.77 -21.81
N LEU A 23 -9.95 17.97 -20.83
CA LEU A 23 -10.67 19.23 -20.65
C LEU A 23 -9.80 20.26 -19.89
N PHE A 24 -9.35 21.31 -20.58
CA PHE A 24 -8.47 22.33 -19.98
C PHE A 24 -9.15 23.12 -18.86
N GLU A 25 -10.45 23.43 -19.01
CA GLU A 25 -11.28 24.19 -18.06
C GLU A 25 -11.30 23.56 -16.67
N ARG A 26 -11.01 22.25 -16.59
CA ARG A 26 -10.86 21.54 -15.33
C ARG A 26 -9.62 21.98 -14.53
N PHE A 27 -8.57 22.45 -15.19
CA PHE A 27 -7.35 22.95 -14.54
C PHE A 27 -7.45 24.45 -14.26
N LEU A 28 -7.85 25.25 -15.25
CA LEU A 28 -7.99 26.69 -15.12
C LEU A 28 -9.20 27.15 -15.93
N SER A 29 -10.03 28.01 -15.36
CA SER A 29 -11.17 28.64 -16.02
C SER A 29 -11.13 30.15 -15.81
N GLU A 30 -11.70 30.92 -16.74
CA GLU A 30 -11.69 32.40 -16.68
C GLU A 30 -12.38 32.95 -15.42
N GLY A 31 -13.35 32.22 -14.85
CA GLY A 31 -14.04 32.60 -13.61
C GLY A 31 -13.33 32.19 -12.32
N ARG A 32 -12.14 31.57 -12.38
CA ARG A 32 -11.41 31.11 -11.19
C ARG A 32 -10.60 32.25 -10.56
N ASN A 33 -11.01 32.68 -9.37
CA ASN A 33 -10.30 33.69 -8.57
C ASN A 33 -9.21 33.11 -7.64
N SER A 34 -8.90 31.81 -7.72
CA SER A 34 -7.86 31.15 -6.90
C SER A 34 -6.72 30.60 -7.76
N TRP A 35 -5.53 30.53 -7.18
CA TRP A 35 -4.35 29.96 -7.85
C TRP A 35 -4.59 28.49 -8.25
N PRO A 36 -4.04 28.02 -9.38
CA PRO A 36 -4.09 26.62 -9.76
C PRO A 36 -3.25 25.77 -8.79
N ASP A 37 -3.81 24.65 -8.34
CA ASP A 37 -3.09 23.68 -7.50
C ASP A 37 -2.29 22.74 -8.40
N ILE A 38 -1.00 22.57 -8.11
CA ILE A 38 -0.11 21.65 -8.82
C ILE A 38 0.54 20.74 -7.78
N ASP A 39 0.08 19.50 -7.78
CA ASP A 39 0.63 18.43 -6.96
C ASP A 39 1.70 17.68 -7.77
N LEU A 40 2.86 17.44 -7.13
CA LEU A 40 3.99 16.73 -7.72
C LEU A 40 4.28 15.47 -6.91
N ASP A 41 4.16 14.31 -7.57
CA ASP A 41 4.56 13.02 -7.02
C ASP A 41 6.06 12.80 -7.23
N LEU A 42 6.79 12.60 -6.14
CA LEU A 42 8.23 12.38 -6.12
C LEU A 42 8.56 11.01 -5.52
N PRO A 43 9.72 10.42 -5.88
CA PRO A 43 10.26 9.28 -5.15
C PRO A 43 10.34 9.59 -3.64
N SER A 44 9.65 8.80 -2.81
CA SER A 44 9.68 8.96 -1.36
C SER A 44 11.10 8.81 -0.78
N GLY A 45 11.29 9.29 0.46
CA GLY A 45 12.59 9.27 1.13
C GLY A 45 13.48 10.45 0.77
N ASP A 46 14.80 10.22 0.73
CA ASP A 46 15.82 11.28 0.64
C ASP A 46 15.71 12.13 -0.63
N ARG A 47 15.24 11.56 -1.74
CA ARG A 47 15.05 12.30 -3.00
C ARG A 47 13.97 13.36 -2.89
N ARG A 48 12.84 13.03 -2.26
CA ARG A 48 11.79 13.99 -1.94
C ARG A 48 12.31 15.04 -0.95
N GLU A 49 13.05 14.62 0.06
CA GLU A 49 13.66 15.55 1.01
C GLU A 49 14.54 16.58 0.29
N ALA A 50 15.41 16.14 -0.62
CA ALA A 50 16.29 17.02 -1.38
C ALA A 50 15.51 18.09 -2.18
N VAL A 51 14.35 17.75 -2.73
CA VAL A 51 13.50 18.73 -3.43
C VAL A 51 12.90 19.74 -2.45
N ILE A 52 12.37 19.28 -1.31
CA ILE A 52 11.82 20.16 -0.26
C ILE A 52 12.89 21.12 0.24
N GLN A 53 14.10 20.61 0.52
CA GLN A 53 15.24 21.42 0.94
C GLN A 53 15.66 22.40 -0.16
N GLY A 54 15.59 22.01 -1.43
CA GLY A 54 15.82 22.92 -2.56
C GLY A 54 14.81 24.08 -2.59
N VAL A 55 13.53 23.84 -2.28
CA VAL A 55 12.53 24.91 -2.17
C VAL A 55 12.83 25.81 -0.97
N PHE A 56 13.21 25.24 0.19
CA PHE A 56 13.63 26.04 1.34
C PHE A 56 14.88 26.88 1.02
N GLN A 57 15.92 26.31 0.41
CA GLN A 57 17.11 27.07 0.02
C GLN A 57 16.79 28.23 -0.93
N ARG A 58 15.77 28.05 -1.79
CA ARG A 58 15.38 29.06 -2.77
C ARG A 58 14.53 30.18 -2.19
N TYR A 59 13.62 29.87 -1.26
CA TYR A 59 12.55 30.78 -0.81
C TYR A 59 12.50 31.01 0.72
N ALA A 60 13.24 30.27 1.53
CA ALA A 60 13.36 30.51 2.98
C ALA A 60 14.35 31.68 3.27
N PRO A 61 14.38 32.32 4.46
CA PRO A 61 13.88 31.88 5.79
C PRO A 61 12.42 32.23 6.08
N ARG A 62 11.89 33.30 5.49
CA ARG A 62 10.55 33.81 5.79
C ARG A 62 9.54 33.47 4.70
N GLY A 63 9.97 33.10 3.50
CA GLY A 63 9.08 32.94 2.33
C GLY A 63 8.58 31.53 2.06
N ALA A 64 8.94 30.52 2.86
CA ALA A 64 8.46 29.15 2.64
C ALA A 64 8.28 28.38 3.95
N ALA A 65 7.22 27.58 4.04
CA ALA A 65 6.93 26.70 5.17
C ALA A 65 6.11 25.49 4.71
N MET A 66 6.17 24.40 5.47
CA MET A 66 5.27 23.26 5.34
C MET A 66 3.96 23.58 6.07
N THR A 67 2.82 23.13 5.55
CA THR A 67 1.54 23.32 6.26
C THR A 67 1.42 22.40 7.47
N ALA A 68 0.68 22.83 8.48
CA ALA A 68 0.31 21.96 9.58
C ALA A 68 -0.82 21.01 9.16
N ASN A 69 -0.93 19.92 9.90
CA ASN A 69 -2.07 19.03 9.89
C ASN A 69 -2.64 18.99 11.32
N VAL A 70 -3.88 19.44 11.50
CA VAL A 70 -4.52 19.48 12.81
C VAL A 70 -4.99 18.07 13.18
N ILE A 71 -4.20 17.36 13.99
CA ILE A 71 -4.55 16.02 14.45
C ILE A 71 -5.57 16.13 15.57
N THR A 72 -6.75 15.56 15.36
CA THR A 72 -7.83 15.51 16.36
C THR A 72 -7.91 14.15 17.05
N TYR A 73 -8.52 14.13 18.24
CA TYR A 73 -8.87 12.89 18.91
C TYR A 73 -9.97 12.14 18.14
N ARG A 74 -9.58 11.06 17.46
CA ARG A 74 -10.49 10.12 16.78
C ARG A 74 -10.81 8.93 17.67
N GLY A 75 -11.83 8.15 17.32
CA GLY A 75 -12.36 7.03 18.12
C GLY A 75 -11.32 6.20 18.89
N ARG A 76 -10.38 5.54 18.19
CA ARG A 76 -9.32 4.74 18.79
C ARG A 76 -8.43 5.53 19.76
N SER A 77 -7.94 6.69 19.34
CA SER A 77 -7.05 7.54 20.16
C SER A 77 -7.77 8.15 21.37
N ALA A 78 -9.00 8.61 21.20
CA ALA A 78 -9.80 9.20 22.27
C ALA A 78 -10.04 8.16 23.37
N MET A 79 -10.46 6.94 22.99
CA MET A 79 -10.71 5.90 23.99
C MET A 79 -9.43 5.48 24.71
N ARG A 80 -8.34 5.24 23.98
CA ARG A 80 -7.07 4.80 24.56
C ARG A 80 -6.53 5.82 25.56
N GLU A 81 -6.53 7.11 25.22
CA GLU A 81 -6.00 8.14 26.12
C GLU A 81 -6.91 8.38 27.33
N MET A 82 -8.25 8.42 27.15
CA MET A 82 -9.17 8.54 28.30
C MET A 82 -9.14 7.30 29.19
N GLY A 83 -8.93 6.12 28.61
CA GLY A 83 -8.76 4.87 29.34
C GLY A 83 -7.51 4.86 30.22
N LYS A 84 -6.38 5.37 29.72
CA LYS A 84 -5.16 5.55 30.52
C LYS A 84 -5.38 6.50 31.70
N VAL A 85 -6.08 7.61 31.49
CA VAL A 85 -6.41 8.56 32.56
C VAL A 85 -7.25 7.91 33.66
N LEU A 86 -8.11 6.97 33.29
CA LEU A 86 -8.92 6.17 34.21
C LEU A 86 -8.21 4.89 34.69
N ASP A 87 -6.90 4.77 34.46
CA ASP A 87 -6.08 3.64 34.92
C ASP A 87 -6.64 2.27 34.46
N ILE A 88 -7.14 2.21 33.23
CA ILE A 88 -7.54 0.95 32.60
C ILE A 88 -6.28 0.26 32.06
N PRO A 89 -6.06 -1.04 32.36
CA PRO A 89 -4.89 -1.79 31.92
C PRO A 89 -4.64 -1.73 30.40
N GLU A 90 -3.37 -1.63 29.99
CA GLU A 90 -2.99 -1.49 28.58
C GLU A 90 -3.40 -2.68 27.71
N ASP A 91 -3.42 -3.89 28.25
CA ASP A 91 -3.89 -5.10 27.54
C ASP A 91 -5.37 -4.96 27.15
N THR A 92 -6.17 -4.39 28.05
CA THR A 92 -7.60 -4.17 27.89
C THR A 92 -7.87 -3.04 26.90
N LEU A 93 -7.09 -1.95 26.98
CA LEU A 93 -7.13 -0.87 26.00
C LEU A 93 -6.62 -1.32 24.62
N GLY A 94 -5.68 -2.25 24.59
CA GLY A 94 -5.19 -2.92 23.38
C GLY A 94 -6.30 -3.69 22.70
N ARG A 95 -6.97 -4.60 23.42
CA ARG A 95 -8.14 -5.36 22.94
C ARG A 95 -9.23 -4.43 22.38
N PHE A 96 -9.51 -3.32 23.08
CA PHE A 96 -10.49 -2.34 22.62
C PHE A 96 -10.05 -1.61 21.35
N SER A 97 -8.78 -1.20 21.30
CA SER A 97 -8.20 -0.52 20.16
C SER A 97 -8.22 -1.39 18.90
N ASP A 98 -8.01 -2.70 19.07
CA ASP A 98 -8.05 -3.68 17.99
C ASP A 98 -9.48 -3.97 17.54
N ALA A 99 -10.44 -4.01 18.47
CA ALA A 99 -11.87 -4.07 18.15
C ALA A 99 -12.35 -2.83 17.36
N TRP A 100 -11.68 -1.68 17.52
CA TRP A 100 -12.00 -0.46 16.79
C TRP A 100 -11.53 -0.44 15.32
N GLY A 101 -10.68 -1.40 14.91
CA GLY A 101 -10.13 -1.46 13.55
C GLY A 101 -11.20 -1.41 12.45
N SER A 102 -12.39 -1.97 12.69
CA SER A 102 -13.43 -2.17 11.66
C SER A 102 -14.50 -1.08 11.54
N GLY A 103 -14.15 0.21 11.68
CA GLY A 103 -15.04 1.34 11.33
C GLY A 103 -15.28 2.35 12.46
N HIS A 104 -16.01 3.43 12.17
CA HIS A 104 -16.35 4.46 13.14
C HIS A 104 -17.59 4.04 13.95
N ALA A 105 -17.52 4.06 15.28
CA ALA A 105 -18.73 3.93 16.09
C ALA A 105 -19.52 5.24 15.98
N THR A 106 -20.62 5.20 15.22
CA THR A 106 -21.49 6.36 14.99
C THR A 106 -22.60 6.46 16.02
N THR A 107 -22.94 5.36 16.69
CA THR A 107 -24.00 5.31 17.70
C THR A 107 -23.52 4.84 19.07
N GLU A 108 -24.33 5.11 20.10
CA GLU A 108 -24.08 4.64 21.47
C GLU A 108 -24.17 3.12 21.59
N ALA A 109 -25.01 2.47 20.78
CA ALA A 109 -25.09 1.01 20.71
C ALA A 109 -23.78 0.40 20.18
N ASP A 110 -23.22 0.97 19.11
CA ASP A 110 -21.94 0.53 18.52
C ASP A 110 -20.78 0.65 19.52
N LEU A 111 -20.77 1.74 20.30
CA LEU A 111 -19.76 1.96 21.32
C LEU A 111 -19.82 0.89 22.42
N MET A 112 -21.03 0.62 22.93
CA MET A 112 -21.23 -0.36 24.01
C MET A 112 -20.99 -1.80 23.54
N GLU A 113 -21.30 -2.12 22.30
CA GLU A 113 -20.95 -3.40 21.69
C GLU A 113 -19.44 -3.62 21.66
N ARG A 114 -18.67 -2.61 21.21
CA ARG A 114 -17.20 -2.67 21.18
C ARG A 114 -16.58 -2.80 22.57
N VAL A 115 -17.18 -2.17 23.57
CA VAL A 115 -16.75 -2.32 24.98
C VAL A 115 -16.90 -3.79 25.41
N ARG A 116 -18.05 -4.42 25.14
CA ARG A 116 -18.26 -5.84 25.44
C ARG A 116 -17.27 -6.74 24.69
N GLU A 117 -17.05 -6.47 23.41
CA GLU A 117 -16.10 -7.24 22.58
C GLU A 117 -14.65 -7.19 23.09
N ALA A 118 -14.25 -6.05 23.67
CA ALA A 118 -12.93 -5.88 24.27
C ALA A 118 -12.75 -6.67 25.59
N GLY A 119 -13.82 -7.28 26.09
CA GLY A 119 -13.87 -7.96 27.39
C GLY A 119 -13.97 -6.98 28.56
N LEU A 120 -14.37 -5.74 28.32
CA LEU A 120 -14.68 -4.79 29.40
C LEU A 120 -16.11 -5.06 29.88
N ASP A 121 -16.23 -5.35 31.18
CA ASP A 121 -17.54 -5.50 31.81
C ASP A 121 -18.34 -4.19 31.71
N THR A 122 -19.58 -4.28 31.22
CA THR A 122 -20.51 -3.13 31.18
C THR A 122 -20.87 -2.61 32.56
N ALA A 123 -20.71 -3.43 33.60
CA ALA A 123 -20.88 -3.02 35.00
C ALA A 123 -19.60 -2.40 35.61
N HIS A 124 -18.51 -2.27 34.85
CA HIS A 124 -17.27 -1.70 35.37
C HIS A 124 -17.48 -0.25 35.83
N PRO A 125 -17.12 0.11 37.08
CA PRO A 125 -17.48 1.39 37.69
C PRO A 125 -16.88 2.60 36.95
N ARG A 126 -15.76 2.40 36.23
CA ARG A 126 -15.10 3.46 35.45
C ARG A 126 -15.69 3.64 34.04
N LEU A 127 -16.54 2.73 33.56
CA LEU A 127 -17.06 2.77 32.20
C LEU A 127 -17.94 3.99 31.90
N PRO A 128 -18.88 4.42 32.78
CA PRO A 128 -19.65 5.64 32.54
C PRO A 128 -18.76 6.89 32.42
N ALA A 129 -17.73 6.99 33.27
CA ALA A 129 -16.75 8.07 33.21
C ALA A 129 -15.95 8.02 31.90
N LEU A 130 -15.54 6.84 31.45
CA LEU A 130 -14.82 6.64 30.20
C LEU A 130 -15.61 7.12 28.99
N ILE A 131 -16.89 6.72 28.89
CA ILE A 131 -17.78 7.11 27.79
C ILE A 131 -18.04 8.62 27.81
N HIS A 132 -18.23 9.20 28.99
CA HIS A 132 -18.39 10.65 29.15
C HIS A 132 -17.16 11.41 28.63
N LEU A 133 -15.96 11.02 29.09
CA LEU A 133 -14.71 11.65 28.68
C LEU A 133 -14.44 11.47 27.18
N TYR A 134 -14.68 10.27 26.66
CA TYR A 134 -14.59 9.97 25.23
C TYR A 134 -15.40 10.97 24.39
N ARG A 135 -16.67 11.20 24.76
CA ARG A 135 -17.57 12.14 24.06
C ARG A 135 -17.07 13.59 24.12
N LYS A 136 -16.53 14.00 25.27
CA LYS A 136 -16.01 15.36 25.46
C LYS A 136 -14.76 15.63 24.64
N VAL A 137 -13.93 14.60 24.44
CA VAL A 137 -12.64 14.74 23.77
C VAL A 137 -12.71 14.43 22.27
N HIS A 138 -13.67 13.62 21.82
CA HIS A 138 -13.80 13.26 20.41
C HIS A 138 -13.93 14.50 19.51
N GLY A 139 -13.03 14.61 18.53
CA GLY A 139 -12.95 15.73 17.59
C GLY A 139 -12.17 16.94 18.10
N LEU A 140 -11.80 17.00 19.39
CA LEU A 140 -10.94 18.08 19.88
C LEU A 140 -9.54 17.99 19.25
N PRO A 141 -8.87 19.13 19.01
CA PRO A 141 -7.46 19.15 18.62
C PRO A 141 -6.58 18.47 19.66
N ARG A 142 -5.63 17.66 19.21
CA ARG A 142 -4.66 16.95 20.06
C ARG A 142 -3.28 17.59 19.97
N HIS A 143 -2.78 17.78 18.76
CA HIS A 143 -1.50 18.42 18.46
C HIS A 143 -1.44 18.81 16.98
N LEU A 144 -0.53 19.69 16.62
CA LEU A 144 -0.16 19.94 15.23
C LEU A 144 0.81 18.87 14.77
N GLY A 145 0.52 18.25 13.64
CA GLY A 145 1.46 17.44 12.88
C GLY A 145 1.95 18.20 11.66
N GLN A 146 3.02 17.73 11.05
CA GLN A 146 3.45 18.24 9.75
C GLN A 146 2.59 17.62 8.64
N HIS A 147 2.14 18.42 7.66
CA HIS A 147 1.50 17.87 6.46
C HIS A 147 2.52 17.05 5.64
N SER A 148 2.07 15.93 5.11
CA SER A 148 2.89 14.99 4.34
C SER A 148 3.38 15.51 2.98
N GLY A 149 3.08 16.76 2.59
CA GLY A 149 3.30 17.24 1.22
C GLY A 149 3.06 18.72 1.02
N GLY A 150 2.04 19.28 1.67
CA GLY A 150 1.66 20.68 1.53
C GLY A 150 2.76 21.63 1.95
N MET A 151 3.18 22.45 0.99
CA MET A 151 4.16 23.50 1.17
C MET A 151 3.57 24.81 0.65
N ILE A 152 3.85 25.90 1.35
CA ILE A 152 3.43 27.24 0.98
C ILE A 152 4.62 28.12 0.70
N VAL A 153 4.45 29.03 -0.25
CA VAL A 153 5.47 30.01 -0.66
C VAL A 153 4.86 31.41 -0.68
N SER A 154 5.61 32.39 -0.18
CA SER A 154 5.23 33.80 -0.12
C SER A 154 6.42 34.70 -0.42
N ASP A 155 6.16 35.81 -1.10
CA ASP A 155 7.15 36.84 -1.44
C ASP A 155 7.36 37.87 -0.31
N ARG A 156 6.37 38.06 0.58
CA ARG A 156 6.36 39.11 1.62
C ARG A 156 6.73 38.63 3.03
N GLY A 157 7.12 37.36 3.17
CA GLY A 157 7.40 36.74 4.47
C GLY A 157 6.14 36.21 5.13
N LEU A 158 6.05 34.89 5.30
CA LEU A 158 4.94 34.18 5.94
C LEU A 158 4.76 34.57 7.40
N ASP A 159 5.84 34.87 8.10
CA ASP A 159 5.84 35.25 9.51
C ASP A 159 5.23 36.64 9.80
N THR A 160 4.95 37.46 8.76
CA THR A 160 4.12 38.66 8.92
C THR A 160 2.63 38.35 8.95
N VAL A 161 2.25 37.15 8.51
CA VAL A 161 0.85 36.70 8.40
C VAL A 161 0.53 35.67 9.48
N VAL A 162 1.47 34.76 9.76
CA VAL A 162 1.27 33.61 10.66
C VAL A 162 2.59 33.16 11.30
N PRO A 163 2.62 32.84 12.61
CA PRO A 163 3.82 32.32 13.25
C PRO A 163 4.37 31.06 12.57
N LEU A 164 5.69 30.99 12.47
CA LEU A 164 6.41 29.83 11.96
C LEU A 164 7.10 29.10 13.12
N GLU A 165 7.06 27.78 13.08
CA GLU A 165 7.76 26.91 14.03
C GLU A 165 8.79 26.04 13.31
N ASN A 166 9.87 25.68 14.01
CA ASN A 166 10.80 24.68 13.50
C ASN A 166 10.15 23.30 13.60
N ALA A 167 10.23 22.51 12.52
CA ALA A 167 9.76 21.14 12.56
C ALA A 167 10.74 20.24 13.33
N SER A 168 10.30 19.04 13.70
CA SER A 168 11.19 18.03 14.28
C SER A 168 12.27 17.53 13.31
N MET A 169 12.01 17.65 12.00
CA MET A 169 13.01 17.37 10.96
C MET A 169 13.94 18.55 10.78
N GLU A 170 15.22 18.25 10.62
CA GLU A 170 16.28 19.24 10.42
C GLU A 170 15.96 20.17 9.23
N ASP A 171 16.25 21.46 9.42
CA ASP A 171 16.08 22.52 8.43
C ASP A 171 14.68 22.69 7.84
N ARG A 172 13.64 22.21 8.54
CA ARG A 172 12.24 22.43 8.14
C ARG A 172 11.54 23.47 9.01
N ARG A 173 10.69 24.27 8.36
CA ARG A 173 9.75 25.19 9.02
C ARG A 173 8.32 24.76 8.72
N VAL A 174 7.45 24.88 9.73
CA VAL A 174 6.02 24.59 9.64
C VAL A 174 5.23 25.85 9.98
N VAL A 175 4.14 26.07 9.26
CA VAL A 175 3.15 27.10 9.58
C VAL A 175 2.06 26.51 10.46
N GLN A 176 1.52 27.28 11.41
CA GLN A 176 0.51 26.79 12.37
C GLN A 176 -0.89 26.56 11.75
N TRP A 177 -1.08 26.91 10.48
CA TRP A 177 -2.32 26.75 9.74
C TRP A 177 -2.32 25.51 8.87
N ASP A 178 -3.50 24.96 8.66
CA ASP A 178 -3.68 23.85 7.72
C ASP A 178 -3.76 24.34 6.27
N LYS A 179 -3.93 23.37 5.36
CA LYS A 179 -3.97 23.64 3.91
C LYS A 179 -5.17 24.50 3.52
N ASP A 180 -6.31 24.31 4.17
CA ASP A 180 -7.56 24.99 3.83
C ASP A 180 -7.51 26.45 4.31
N ASP A 181 -7.03 26.68 5.53
CA ASP A 181 -6.79 28.02 6.07
C ASP A 181 -5.84 28.85 5.19
N CYS A 182 -4.77 28.22 4.69
CA CYS A 182 -3.82 28.88 3.79
C CYS A 182 -4.43 29.21 2.41
N GLU A 183 -5.30 28.34 1.88
CA GLU A 183 -6.00 28.55 0.60
C GLU A 183 -7.01 29.70 0.72
N ASP A 184 -7.76 29.77 1.81
CA ASP A 184 -8.74 30.83 2.07
C ASP A 184 -8.08 32.23 2.14
N LEU A 185 -6.81 32.30 2.57
CA LEU A 185 -6.01 33.52 2.57
C LEU A 185 -5.31 33.82 1.25
N GLY A 186 -5.50 32.98 0.22
CA GLY A 186 -4.93 33.17 -1.11
C GLY A 186 -3.42 32.93 -1.19
N ILE A 187 -2.85 32.20 -0.22
CA ILE A 187 -1.42 31.85 -0.22
C ILE A 187 -1.16 30.79 -1.28
N VAL A 188 -0.05 30.93 -2.01
CA VAL A 188 0.35 29.95 -3.02
C VAL A 188 0.78 28.66 -2.34
N LYS A 189 0.15 27.55 -2.74
CA LYS A 189 0.43 26.19 -2.26
C LYS A 189 1.00 25.31 -3.37
N VAL A 190 1.85 24.39 -2.95
CA VAL A 190 2.41 23.33 -3.79
C VAL A 190 2.48 22.06 -2.94
N ASP A 191 1.97 20.95 -3.45
CA ASP A 191 2.09 19.66 -2.77
C ASP A 191 3.26 18.86 -3.34
N LEU A 192 4.26 18.59 -2.50
CA LEU A 192 5.38 17.70 -2.82
C LEU A 192 5.13 16.34 -2.16
N LEU A 193 4.47 15.44 -2.88
CA LEU A 193 4.02 14.15 -2.38
C LEU A 193 5.12 13.08 -2.54
N GLY A 194 5.20 12.17 -1.57
CA GLY A 194 6.12 11.03 -1.62
C GLY A 194 5.38 9.78 -2.05
N LEU A 195 5.75 9.23 -3.21
CA LEU A 195 5.16 8.00 -3.73
C LEU A 195 6.18 6.85 -3.67
N GLY A 196 5.87 5.83 -2.87
CA GLY A 196 6.74 4.66 -2.67
C GLY A 196 7.08 3.93 -3.96
N MET A 197 6.10 3.77 -4.87
CA MET A 197 6.36 3.13 -6.16
C MET A 197 7.38 3.91 -7.01
N LEU A 198 7.36 5.25 -6.99
CA LEU A 198 8.37 6.02 -7.72
C LEU A 198 9.77 5.81 -7.15
N ALA A 199 9.91 5.62 -5.82
CA ALA A 199 11.18 5.24 -5.22
C ALA A 199 11.63 3.84 -5.65
N ALA A 200 10.73 2.84 -5.61
CA ALA A 200 11.03 1.49 -6.06
C ALA A 200 11.41 1.42 -7.55
N MET A 201 10.69 2.14 -8.42
CA MET A 201 11.00 2.23 -9.84
C MET A 201 12.31 2.98 -10.09
N GLN A 202 12.59 4.03 -9.32
CA GLN A 202 13.82 4.78 -9.42
C GLN A 202 15.04 3.93 -9.03
N ASP A 203 14.92 3.10 -7.98
CA ASP A 203 15.95 2.12 -7.61
C ASP A 203 16.08 1.04 -8.68
N THR A 204 14.97 0.58 -9.25
CA THR A 204 14.95 -0.39 -10.37
C THR A 204 15.72 0.15 -11.58
N VAL A 205 15.47 1.40 -11.98
CA VAL A 205 16.15 2.08 -13.10
C VAL A 205 17.63 2.24 -12.81
N GLU A 206 17.99 2.60 -11.58
CA GLU A 206 19.39 2.74 -11.17
C GLU A 206 20.14 1.40 -11.17
N LEU A 207 19.52 0.33 -10.69
CA LEU A 207 20.05 -1.04 -10.77
C LEU A 207 20.23 -1.47 -12.24
N CYS A 208 19.24 -1.20 -13.09
CA CYS A 208 19.32 -1.46 -14.53
C CYS A 208 20.51 -0.71 -15.17
N ARG A 209 20.70 0.56 -14.83
CA ARG A 209 21.81 1.40 -15.31
C ARG A 209 23.17 0.84 -14.87
N LYS A 210 23.33 0.49 -13.58
CA LYS A 210 24.57 -0.10 -13.05
C LYS A 210 24.96 -1.42 -13.74
N ARG A 211 23.96 -2.17 -14.22
CA ARG A 211 24.14 -3.41 -14.97
C ARG A 211 24.26 -3.23 -16.49
N GLY A 212 24.42 -2.00 -16.97
CA GLY A 212 24.62 -1.71 -18.41
C GLY A 212 23.36 -1.82 -19.27
N ARG A 213 22.16 -1.82 -18.66
CA ARG A 213 20.87 -1.92 -19.35
C ARG A 213 19.92 -0.77 -19.00
N PRO A 214 20.30 0.50 -19.21
CA PRO A 214 19.52 1.65 -18.77
C PRO A 214 18.09 1.62 -19.34
N VAL A 215 17.14 2.06 -18.52
CA VAL A 215 15.72 2.17 -18.89
C VAL A 215 15.31 3.63 -18.79
N ASP A 216 14.73 4.16 -19.86
CA ASP A 216 14.07 5.47 -19.87
C ASP A 216 12.55 5.23 -19.83
N LEU A 217 11.93 5.58 -18.70
CA LEU A 217 10.49 5.37 -18.48
C LEU A 217 9.63 6.09 -19.52
N ALA A 218 10.10 7.22 -20.07
CA ALA A 218 9.36 7.98 -21.08
C ALA A 218 9.37 7.30 -22.46
N ARG A 219 10.30 6.37 -22.70
CA ARG A 219 10.49 5.67 -23.97
C ARG A 219 10.00 4.22 -23.95
N ILE A 220 9.37 3.78 -22.86
CA ILE A 220 8.77 2.44 -22.80
C ILE A 220 7.65 2.37 -23.87
N PRO A 221 7.67 1.36 -24.76
CA PRO A 221 6.63 1.19 -25.77
C PRO A 221 5.29 0.95 -25.08
N LYS A 222 4.22 1.62 -25.51
CA LYS A 222 2.89 1.54 -24.87
C LYS A 222 2.02 0.41 -25.41
N ASP A 223 2.52 -0.36 -26.37
CA ASP A 223 1.83 -1.42 -27.11
C ASP A 223 2.48 -2.80 -26.92
N ASP A 224 3.35 -2.95 -25.90
CA ASP A 224 4.07 -4.21 -25.64
C ASP A 224 3.12 -5.38 -25.30
N PRO A 225 3.05 -6.42 -26.15
CA PRO A 225 2.12 -7.53 -25.95
C PRO A 225 2.36 -8.32 -24.66
N ALA A 226 3.63 -8.51 -24.27
CA ALA A 226 4.00 -9.29 -23.09
C ALA A 226 3.50 -8.62 -21.80
N THR A 227 3.59 -7.29 -21.71
CA THR A 227 3.04 -6.50 -20.59
C THR A 227 1.52 -6.66 -20.51
N TYR A 228 0.80 -6.53 -21.63
CA TYR A 228 -0.65 -6.73 -21.65
C TYR A 228 -1.06 -8.18 -21.38
N ASP A 229 -0.29 -9.17 -21.80
CA ASP A 229 -0.51 -10.58 -21.46
C ASP A 229 -0.39 -10.81 -19.94
N SER A 230 0.61 -10.21 -19.29
CA SER A 230 0.75 -10.24 -17.82
C SER A 230 -0.46 -9.63 -17.12
N LEU A 231 -0.86 -8.44 -17.55
CA LEU A 231 -2.03 -7.74 -17.01
C LEU A 231 -3.31 -8.56 -17.19
N ARG A 232 -3.54 -9.14 -18.37
CA ARG A 232 -4.73 -9.97 -18.67
C ARG A 232 -4.82 -11.24 -17.82
N ARG A 233 -3.68 -11.79 -17.39
CA ARG A 233 -3.62 -12.92 -16.45
C ARG A 233 -3.77 -12.49 -14.99
N ALA A 234 -3.96 -11.19 -14.73
CA ALA A 234 -3.92 -10.60 -13.40
C ALA A 234 -2.60 -10.87 -12.65
N ASP A 235 -1.50 -10.96 -13.38
CA ASP A 235 -0.16 -11.14 -12.81
C ASP A 235 0.42 -9.77 -12.41
N THR A 236 -0.17 -9.20 -11.35
CA THR A 236 0.04 -7.80 -10.96
C THR A 236 0.46 -7.61 -9.50
N ILE A 237 0.89 -8.67 -8.80
CA ILE A 237 1.52 -8.53 -7.48
C ILE A 237 2.72 -7.57 -7.59
N GLY A 238 2.72 -6.51 -6.77
CA GLY A 238 3.76 -5.48 -6.76
C GLY A 238 3.61 -4.42 -7.84
N VAL A 239 2.59 -4.49 -8.72
CA VAL A 239 2.32 -3.51 -9.78
C VAL A 239 1.42 -2.40 -9.26
N PHE A 240 1.75 -1.14 -9.56
CA PHE A 240 1.06 0.01 -8.97
C PHE A 240 -0.41 0.09 -9.36
N GLN A 241 -1.29 0.36 -8.39
CA GLN A 241 -2.74 0.59 -8.51
C GLN A 241 -3.59 -0.58 -9.04
N VAL A 242 -3.01 -1.55 -9.74
CA VAL A 242 -3.71 -2.71 -10.33
C VAL A 242 -3.44 -4.03 -9.60
N GLU A 243 -3.00 -3.96 -8.33
CA GLU A 243 -2.60 -5.13 -7.52
C GLU A 243 -3.64 -5.57 -6.48
N SER A 244 -4.67 -4.78 -6.20
CA SER A 244 -5.69 -5.19 -5.23
C SER A 244 -6.52 -6.37 -5.74
N ARG A 245 -7.10 -7.17 -4.84
CA ARG A 245 -7.96 -8.31 -5.21
C ARG A 245 -9.05 -7.94 -6.22
N ALA A 246 -9.72 -6.81 -6.04
CA ALA A 246 -10.81 -6.38 -6.91
C ALA A 246 -10.31 -5.90 -8.29
N GLN A 247 -9.12 -5.31 -8.35
CA GLN A 247 -8.42 -4.98 -9.60
C GLN A 247 -8.00 -6.26 -10.34
N MET A 248 -7.33 -7.18 -9.64
CA MET A 248 -6.96 -8.50 -10.18
C MET A 248 -8.16 -9.31 -10.68
N ALA A 249 -9.33 -9.18 -10.05
CA ALA A 249 -10.55 -9.82 -10.51
C ALA A 249 -11.17 -9.17 -11.77
N THR A 250 -10.82 -7.91 -12.04
CA THR A 250 -11.36 -7.14 -13.17
C THR A 250 -10.49 -7.27 -14.40
N LEU A 251 -9.17 -7.32 -14.25
CA LEU A 251 -8.22 -7.44 -15.36
C LEU A 251 -8.53 -8.58 -16.37
N PRO A 252 -8.82 -9.84 -15.97
CA PRO A 252 -9.16 -10.91 -16.91
C PRO A 252 -10.51 -10.71 -17.62
N ARG A 253 -11.39 -9.89 -17.03
CA ARG A 253 -12.69 -9.51 -17.59
C ARG A 253 -12.57 -8.32 -18.54
N MET A 254 -11.81 -7.29 -18.16
CA MET A 254 -11.57 -6.11 -18.99
C MET A 254 -10.71 -6.44 -20.21
N LYS A 255 -9.75 -7.37 -20.05
CA LYS A 255 -8.80 -7.81 -21.07
C LYS A 255 -8.05 -6.64 -21.71
N PRO A 256 -7.28 -5.85 -20.94
CA PRO A 256 -6.61 -4.66 -21.45
C PRO A 256 -5.70 -4.99 -22.65
N ARG A 257 -5.79 -4.17 -23.70
CA ARG A 257 -4.99 -4.27 -24.93
C ARG A 257 -4.31 -2.97 -25.31
N GLU A 258 -4.75 -1.85 -24.74
CA GLU A 258 -4.20 -0.53 -25.01
C GLU A 258 -4.04 0.27 -23.73
N PHE A 259 -3.28 1.36 -23.79
CA PHE A 259 -2.93 2.16 -22.62
C PHE A 259 -4.18 2.71 -21.92
N TYR A 260 -5.20 3.10 -22.69
CA TYR A 260 -6.42 3.68 -22.13
C TYR A 260 -7.27 2.67 -21.33
N ASP A 261 -7.19 1.36 -21.62
CA ASP A 261 -7.82 0.35 -20.77
C ASP A 261 -7.27 0.43 -19.34
N LEU A 262 -5.97 0.69 -19.18
CA LEU A 262 -5.34 0.86 -17.86
C LEU A 262 -5.81 2.13 -17.14
N VAL A 263 -6.07 3.21 -17.90
CA VAL A 263 -6.66 4.44 -17.35
C VAL A 263 -8.03 4.16 -16.74
N VAL A 264 -8.84 3.36 -17.43
CA VAL A 264 -10.14 2.92 -16.92
C VAL A 264 -9.98 1.99 -15.72
N GLU A 265 -9.05 1.03 -15.77
CA GLU A 265 -8.82 0.07 -14.68
C GLU A 265 -8.43 0.76 -13.36
N VAL A 266 -7.54 1.76 -13.43
CA VAL A 266 -7.18 2.60 -12.27
C VAL A 266 -8.39 3.34 -11.69
N ALA A 267 -9.41 3.64 -12.51
CA ALA A 267 -10.56 4.45 -12.11
C ALA A 267 -11.79 3.65 -11.69
N ILE A 268 -12.01 2.48 -12.30
CA ILE A 268 -13.29 1.75 -12.26
C ILE A 268 -13.53 1.02 -10.94
N ILE A 269 -12.49 0.54 -10.25
CA ILE A 269 -12.64 -0.17 -8.97
C ILE A 269 -12.56 0.82 -7.82
N ARG A 270 -13.65 1.58 -7.66
CA ARG A 270 -13.84 2.56 -6.59
C ARG A 270 -15.28 2.59 -6.10
N PRO A 271 -15.55 3.07 -4.87
CA PRO A 271 -16.91 3.20 -4.34
C PRO A 271 -17.90 3.86 -5.29
N GLY A 272 -17.48 4.91 -6.02
CA GLY A 272 -18.33 5.62 -6.98
C GLY A 272 -18.86 4.76 -8.11
N PRO A 273 -18.02 4.30 -9.03
CA PRO A 273 -18.46 3.44 -10.12
C PRO A 273 -19.14 2.15 -9.66
N ILE A 274 -18.76 1.60 -8.49
CA ILE A 274 -19.38 0.39 -7.92
C ILE A 274 -20.81 0.69 -7.45
N VAL A 275 -21.01 1.73 -6.64
CA VAL A 275 -22.34 2.13 -6.13
C VAL A 275 -23.23 2.67 -7.26
N GLY A 276 -22.64 3.39 -8.22
CA GLY A 276 -23.32 3.89 -9.41
C GLY A 276 -23.63 2.81 -10.46
N GLY A 277 -23.27 1.55 -10.22
CA GLY A 277 -23.56 0.44 -11.14
C GLY A 277 -22.87 0.54 -12.50
N MET A 278 -21.77 1.28 -12.60
CA MET A 278 -21.09 1.59 -13.87
C MET A 278 -20.10 0.50 -14.31
N VAL A 279 -19.62 -0.31 -13.37
CA VAL A 279 -18.61 -1.35 -13.63
C VAL A 279 -19.11 -2.41 -14.61
N HIS A 280 -20.32 -2.95 -14.37
CA HIS A 280 -20.88 -4.02 -15.20
C HIS A 280 -21.19 -3.56 -16.63
N PRO A 281 -21.88 -2.43 -16.87
CA PRO A 281 -22.09 -1.92 -18.23
C PRO A 281 -20.80 -1.75 -19.02
N TYR A 282 -19.75 -1.17 -18.42
CA TYR A 282 -18.47 -1.01 -19.12
C TYR A 282 -17.86 -2.36 -19.50
N LEU A 283 -17.78 -3.30 -18.55
CA LEU A 283 -17.18 -4.62 -18.80
C LEU A 283 -17.99 -5.45 -19.79
N ASN A 284 -19.33 -5.38 -19.73
CA ASN A 284 -20.21 -6.10 -20.66
C ASN A 284 -20.06 -5.57 -22.08
N ARG A 285 -20.04 -4.24 -22.26
CA ARG A 285 -19.81 -3.59 -23.56
C ARG A 285 -18.41 -3.88 -24.10
N ARG A 286 -17.39 -3.84 -23.24
CA ARG A 286 -16.00 -4.16 -23.64
C ARG A 286 -15.85 -5.60 -24.13
N ASN A 287 -16.60 -6.53 -23.53
CA ASN A 287 -16.64 -7.93 -23.95
C ASN A 287 -17.62 -8.22 -25.11
N GLY A 288 -18.36 -7.21 -25.60
CA GLY A 288 -19.36 -7.39 -26.64
C GLY A 288 -20.63 -8.12 -26.19
N ALA A 289 -20.85 -8.29 -24.88
CA ALA A 289 -22.06 -8.88 -24.33
C ALA A 289 -23.26 -7.92 -24.38
N GLU A 290 -22.98 -6.60 -24.43
CA GLU A 290 -23.96 -5.54 -24.60
C GLU A 290 -23.51 -4.58 -25.73
N PRO A 291 -24.42 -4.06 -26.56
CA PRO A 291 -24.08 -3.02 -27.52
C PRO A 291 -23.70 -1.71 -26.80
N VAL A 292 -22.84 -0.92 -27.41
CA VAL A 292 -22.47 0.40 -26.89
C VAL A 292 -23.68 1.33 -27.00
N ASP A 293 -24.21 1.75 -25.84
CA ASP A 293 -25.31 2.71 -25.72
C ASP A 293 -24.78 4.05 -25.17
N PHE A 294 -25.23 5.14 -25.78
CA PHE A 294 -24.97 6.51 -25.34
C PHE A 294 -26.23 7.11 -24.73
N ILE A 295 -26.07 7.93 -23.69
CA ILE A 295 -27.21 8.66 -23.09
C ILE A 295 -27.90 9.54 -24.14
N ASP A 296 -27.10 10.15 -25.01
CA ASP A 296 -27.49 10.93 -26.18
C ASP A 296 -26.33 10.90 -27.18
N GLU A 297 -26.60 10.87 -28.49
CA GLU A 297 -25.56 10.83 -29.53
C GLU A 297 -24.61 12.03 -29.46
N ARG A 298 -25.06 13.18 -28.95
CA ARG A 298 -24.22 14.37 -28.75
C ARG A 298 -23.08 14.14 -27.75
N PHE A 299 -23.19 13.15 -26.87
CA PHE A 299 -22.15 12.82 -25.88
C PHE A 299 -21.11 11.83 -26.40
N ARG A 300 -21.25 11.33 -27.63
CA ARG A 300 -20.28 10.43 -28.25
C ARG A 300 -18.83 10.93 -28.13
N PRO A 301 -18.49 12.21 -28.41
CA PRO A 301 -17.12 12.70 -28.29
C PRO A 301 -16.53 12.59 -26.87
N ALA A 302 -17.36 12.66 -25.83
CA ALA A 302 -16.94 12.59 -24.44
C ALA A 302 -16.86 11.14 -23.92
N LEU A 303 -17.76 10.27 -24.39
CA LEU A 303 -17.99 8.94 -23.82
C LEU A 303 -17.51 7.78 -24.71
N GLU A 304 -17.06 8.03 -25.95
CA GLU A 304 -16.63 6.97 -26.87
C GLU A 304 -15.55 6.07 -26.27
N ARG A 305 -14.56 6.68 -25.60
CA ARG A 305 -13.40 5.98 -24.99
C ARG A 305 -13.80 5.15 -23.78
N THR A 306 -14.94 5.43 -23.17
CA THR A 306 -15.50 4.69 -22.04
C THR A 306 -16.77 3.93 -22.42
N LEU A 307 -16.95 3.66 -23.72
CA LEU A 307 -18.05 2.84 -24.25
C LEU A 307 -19.44 3.34 -23.80
N GLY A 308 -19.63 4.67 -23.77
CA GLY A 308 -20.90 5.29 -23.40
C GLY A 308 -21.16 5.38 -21.89
N VAL A 309 -20.23 4.94 -21.05
CA VAL A 309 -20.33 4.98 -19.58
C VAL A 309 -19.58 6.21 -19.06
N PRO A 310 -20.22 7.16 -18.34
CA PRO A 310 -19.50 8.24 -17.70
C PRO A 310 -18.68 7.68 -16.53
N LEU A 311 -17.34 7.71 -16.64
CA LEU A 311 -16.41 7.19 -15.63
C LEU A 311 -15.57 8.30 -14.96
N PHE A 312 -15.45 9.46 -15.59
CA PHE A 312 -14.61 10.55 -15.12
C PHE A 312 -15.36 11.87 -14.90
N GLN A 313 -14.82 12.70 -14.01
CA GLN A 313 -15.36 14.04 -13.76
C GLN A 313 -15.34 14.91 -15.03
N GLU A 314 -14.25 14.87 -15.80
CA GLU A 314 -14.08 15.56 -17.08
C GLU A 314 -15.23 15.24 -18.04
N GLN A 315 -15.66 13.98 -18.13
CA GLN A 315 -16.77 13.54 -18.98
C GLN A 315 -18.10 14.10 -18.51
N VAL A 316 -18.35 14.12 -17.19
CA VAL A 316 -19.57 14.70 -16.62
C VAL A 316 -19.64 16.20 -16.89
N LEU A 317 -18.51 16.91 -16.77
CA LEU A 317 -18.43 18.33 -17.11
C LEU A 317 -18.68 18.56 -18.61
N GLN A 318 -18.07 17.77 -19.48
CA GLN A 318 -18.30 17.84 -20.93
C GLN A 318 -19.78 17.57 -21.27
N MET A 319 -20.43 16.60 -20.62
CA MET A 319 -21.86 16.35 -20.79
C MET A 319 -22.70 17.57 -20.41
N ALA A 320 -22.39 18.24 -19.29
CA ALA A 320 -23.09 19.46 -18.88
C ALA A 320 -22.87 20.60 -19.89
N MET A 321 -21.65 20.78 -20.38
CA MET A 321 -21.33 21.79 -21.41
C MET A 321 -22.11 21.52 -22.71
N ILE A 322 -22.17 20.27 -23.18
CA ILE A 322 -22.88 19.89 -24.41
C ILE A 322 -24.40 20.01 -24.25
N ALA A 323 -24.94 19.52 -23.12
CA ALA A 323 -26.38 19.45 -22.88
C ALA A 323 -27.01 20.80 -22.53
N ALA A 324 -26.26 21.68 -21.87
CA ALA A 324 -26.77 22.91 -21.26
C ALA A 324 -26.05 24.19 -21.70
N ASP A 325 -25.06 24.12 -22.60
CA ASP A 325 -24.17 25.23 -22.97
C ASP A 325 -23.54 25.91 -21.76
N PHE A 326 -23.22 25.12 -20.72
CA PHE A 326 -22.48 25.62 -19.58
C PHE A 326 -21.13 26.16 -20.06
N SER A 327 -20.83 27.39 -19.67
CA SER A 327 -19.49 27.97 -19.80
C SER A 327 -18.49 27.23 -18.91
N GLY A 328 -17.19 27.42 -19.15
CA GLY A 328 -16.14 26.84 -18.29
C GLY A 328 -16.29 27.24 -16.81
N SER A 329 -16.77 28.45 -16.53
CA SER A 329 -17.08 28.93 -15.18
C SER A 329 -18.24 28.17 -14.53
N GLU A 330 -19.29 27.84 -15.29
CA GLU A 330 -20.44 27.07 -14.79
C GLU A 330 -20.12 25.59 -14.62
N ALA A 331 -19.28 25.04 -15.50
CA ALA A 331 -18.73 23.69 -15.32
C ALA A 331 -17.87 23.61 -14.04
N GLU A 332 -17.07 24.64 -13.74
CA GLU A 332 -16.32 24.71 -12.49
C GLU A 332 -17.23 24.85 -11.25
N GLU A 333 -18.31 25.64 -11.34
CA GLU A 333 -19.33 25.73 -10.28
C GLU A 333 -19.95 24.36 -9.98
N LEU A 334 -20.30 23.60 -11.04
CA LEU A 334 -20.77 22.22 -10.95
C LEU A 334 -19.71 21.31 -10.31
N ARG A 335 -18.45 21.39 -10.73
CA ARG A 335 -17.35 20.59 -10.17
C ARG A 335 -17.18 20.85 -8.68
N ARG A 336 -17.23 22.11 -8.24
CA ARG A 336 -17.16 22.48 -6.82
C ARG A 336 -18.35 21.92 -6.06
N ALA A 337 -19.56 22.03 -6.59
CA ALA A 337 -20.74 21.42 -5.97
C ALA A 337 -20.58 19.90 -5.80
N ILE A 338 -20.00 19.22 -6.80
CA ILE A 338 -19.69 17.77 -6.76
C ILE A 338 -18.62 17.46 -5.70
N SER A 339 -17.61 18.32 -5.51
CA SER A 339 -16.45 17.98 -4.65
C SER A 339 -16.67 18.22 -3.15
N PHE A 340 -17.64 19.05 -2.76
CA PHE A 340 -17.89 19.39 -1.35
C PHE A 340 -18.98 18.50 -0.74
N HIS A 341 -18.57 17.52 0.07
CA HIS A 341 -19.46 16.66 0.87
C HIS A 341 -20.41 17.40 1.84
N ARG A 342 -20.33 18.73 1.94
CA ARG A 342 -21.04 19.57 2.93
C ARG A 342 -22.06 20.55 2.35
N SER A 343 -22.40 20.51 1.04
CA SER A 343 -23.36 21.47 0.48
C SER A 343 -24.40 20.85 -0.46
N GLU A 344 -25.35 20.13 0.12
CA GLU A 344 -26.59 19.73 -0.57
C GLU A 344 -27.30 20.94 -1.21
N GLU A 345 -27.24 22.10 -0.54
CA GLU A 345 -27.83 23.33 -1.04
C GLU A 345 -27.19 23.82 -2.35
N ARG A 346 -25.84 23.82 -2.45
CA ARG A 346 -25.14 24.20 -3.70
C ARG A 346 -25.44 23.21 -4.82
N MET A 347 -25.41 21.91 -4.53
CA MET A 347 -25.76 20.88 -5.52
C MET A 347 -27.17 21.11 -6.06
N THR A 348 -28.14 21.37 -5.18
CA THR A 348 -29.53 21.64 -5.57
C THR A 348 -29.64 22.85 -6.49
N LYS A 349 -28.95 23.95 -6.17
CA LYS A 349 -28.94 25.17 -7.00
C LYS A 349 -28.35 24.93 -8.40
N VAL A 350 -27.19 24.28 -8.48
CA VAL A 350 -26.55 24.01 -9.77
C VAL A 350 -27.36 23.02 -10.60
N MET A 351 -27.95 21.99 -9.97
CA MET A 351 -28.83 21.04 -10.66
C MET A 351 -30.11 21.70 -11.20
N ALA A 352 -30.69 22.64 -10.46
CA ALA A 352 -31.83 23.43 -10.94
C ALA A 352 -31.45 24.28 -12.16
N LYS A 353 -30.28 24.93 -12.12
CA LYS A 353 -29.74 25.70 -13.24
C LYS A 353 -29.48 24.83 -14.47
N LEU A 354 -28.91 23.63 -14.28
CA LEU A 354 -28.67 22.66 -15.33
C LEU A 354 -29.97 22.22 -16.01
N ARG A 355 -31.00 21.87 -15.22
CA ARG A 355 -32.32 21.48 -15.76
C ARG A 355 -32.96 22.60 -16.56
N ALA A 356 -32.98 23.83 -16.03
CA ALA A 356 -33.53 24.99 -16.73
C ALA A 356 -32.80 25.26 -18.06
N ALA A 357 -31.48 25.05 -18.11
CA ALA A 357 -30.70 25.19 -19.33
C ALA A 357 -31.00 24.07 -20.36
N MET A 358 -31.12 22.83 -19.91
CA MET A 358 -31.54 21.70 -20.75
C MET A 358 -32.97 21.88 -21.31
N ASP A 359 -33.88 22.46 -20.52
CA ASP A 359 -35.24 22.78 -20.96
C ASP A 359 -35.23 23.83 -22.09
N ARG A 360 -34.41 24.89 -21.97
CA ARG A 360 -34.22 25.89 -23.04
C ARG A 360 -33.70 25.25 -24.34
N LYS A 361 -32.85 24.24 -24.23
CA LYS A 361 -32.33 23.45 -25.36
C LYS A 361 -33.27 22.33 -25.84
N ARG A 362 -34.45 22.19 -25.24
CA ARG A 362 -35.44 21.15 -25.58
C ARG A 362 -34.88 19.73 -25.50
N VAL A 363 -34.01 19.47 -24.51
CA VAL A 363 -33.52 18.11 -24.22
C VAL A 363 -34.66 17.29 -23.63
N ALA A 364 -34.91 16.09 -24.18
CA ALA A 364 -35.97 15.19 -23.72
C ALA A 364 -35.82 14.86 -22.22
N ARG A 365 -36.95 14.72 -21.52
CA ARG A 365 -36.96 14.62 -20.06
C ARG A 365 -36.22 13.39 -19.55
N GLU A 366 -36.35 12.28 -20.27
CA GLU A 366 -35.68 11.01 -19.98
C GLU A 366 -34.14 11.18 -20.02
N ILE A 367 -33.64 11.97 -20.97
CA ILE A 367 -32.22 12.27 -21.13
C ILE A 367 -31.74 13.18 -19.98
N GLN A 368 -32.53 14.19 -19.62
CA GLN A 368 -32.22 15.06 -18.48
C GLN A 368 -32.09 14.27 -17.18
N ASP A 369 -33.00 13.30 -16.95
CA ASP A 369 -33.00 12.50 -15.74
C ASP A 369 -31.81 11.52 -15.70
N ARG A 370 -31.42 10.94 -16.84
CA ARG A 370 -30.17 10.14 -16.96
C ARG A 370 -28.91 10.97 -16.68
N ILE A 371 -28.84 12.21 -17.20
CA ILE A 371 -27.72 13.14 -16.94
C ILE A 371 -27.67 13.49 -15.45
N ALA A 372 -28.82 13.83 -14.85
CA ALA A 372 -28.91 14.19 -13.45
C ALA A 372 -28.48 13.02 -12.54
N ALA A 373 -28.98 11.80 -12.81
CA ALA A 373 -28.58 10.61 -12.08
C ALA A 373 -27.06 10.35 -12.19
N SER A 374 -26.48 10.54 -13.38
CA SER A 374 -25.04 10.42 -13.59
C SER A 374 -24.28 11.42 -12.72
N ILE A 375 -24.62 12.70 -12.76
CA ILE A 375 -23.98 13.75 -11.94
C ILE A 375 -24.08 13.44 -10.44
N SER A 376 -25.26 13.06 -9.96
CA SER A 376 -25.48 12.77 -8.54
C SER A 376 -24.68 11.55 -8.06
N SER A 377 -24.53 10.51 -8.89
CA SER A 377 -23.68 9.36 -8.54
C SER A 377 -22.19 9.74 -8.47
N PHE A 378 -21.76 10.72 -9.27
CA PHE A 378 -20.39 11.24 -9.29
C PHE A 378 -20.09 12.24 -8.16
N ALA A 379 -21.10 12.92 -7.62
CA ALA A 379 -20.95 13.87 -6.51
C ALA A 379 -20.34 13.25 -5.24
N LEU A 380 -20.43 11.93 -5.07
CA LEU A 380 -19.87 11.28 -3.89
C LEU A 380 -18.45 10.75 -4.11
N TYR A 381 -18.04 10.48 -5.35
CA TYR A 381 -16.87 9.63 -5.63
C TYR A 381 -16.21 9.85 -7.00
N GLY A 382 -16.52 10.96 -7.68
CA GLY A 382 -15.99 11.22 -9.01
C GLY A 382 -14.48 11.27 -9.04
N PHE A 383 -13.86 10.71 -10.09
CA PHE A 383 -12.41 10.70 -10.24
C PHE A 383 -11.94 11.52 -11.45
N PRO A 384 -10.82 12.27 -11.34
CA PRO A 384 -10.27 13.01 -12.47
C PRO A 384 -9.62 12.07 -13.50
N GLU A 385 -10.00 12.19 -14.77
CA GLU A 385 -9.39 11.47 -15.90
C GLU A 385 -7.90 11.79 -16.02
N SER A 386 -7.55 13.05 -15.91
CA SER A 386 -6.17 13.54 -15.96
C SER A 386 -5.26 12.91 -14.89
N HIS A 387 -5.80 12.67 -13.70
CA HIS A 387 -5.13 11.94 -12.62
C HIS A 387 -5.03 10.44 -12.96
N ALA A 388 -6.11 9.83 -13.46
CA ALA A 388 -6.11 8.44 -13.90
C ALA A 388 -5.03 8.15 -14.94
N ILE A 389 -4.88 9.03 -15.93
CA ILE A 389 -3.84 8.91 -16.98
C ILE A 389 -2.45 8.97 -16.37
N SER A 390 -2.20 9.91 -15.45
CA SER A 390 -0.90 10.05 -14.79
C SER A 390 -0.53 8.79 -14.01
N PHE A 391 -1.49 8.21 -13.27
CA PHE A 391 -1.27 6.99 -12.50
C PHE A 391 -1.16 5.74 -13.40
N ALA A 392 -1.90 5.70 -14.50
CA ALA A 392 -1.81 4.63 -15.49
C ALA A 392 -0.41 4.55 -16.12
N LEU A 393 0.32 5.66 -16.28
CA LEU A 393 1.71 5.64 -16.73
C LEU A 393 2.61 4.88 -15.73
N ILE A 394 2.41 5.08 -14.44
CA ILE A 394 3.17 4.40 -13.37
C ILE A 394 2.77 2.92 -13.30
N ALA A 395 1.47 2.62 -13.39
CA ALA A 395 0.96 1.25 -13.44
C ALA A 395 1.53 0.48 -14.65
N TYR A 396 1.51 1.09 -15.83
CA TYR A 396 2.06 0.50 -17.05
C TYR A 396 3.57 0.28 -16.95
N ALA A 397 4.32 1.30 -16.52
CA ALA A 397 5.77 1.20 -16.39
C ALA A 397 6.19 0.16 -15.34
N SER A 398 5.48 0.05 -14.22
CA SER A 398 5.74 -0.99 -13.22
C SER A 398 5.41 -2.40 -13.73
N ALA A 399 4.33 -2.58 -14.48
CA ALA A 399 4.02 -3.85 -15.15
C ALA A 399 5.10 -4.23 -16.17
N TRP A 400 5.55 -3.27 -16.98
CA TRP A 400 6.62 -3.47 -17.95
C TRP A 400 7.94 -3.85 -17.27
N LEU A 401 8.31 -3.16 -16.18
CA LEU A 401 9.51 -3.49 -15.40
C LEU A 401 9.41 -4.89 -14.77
N LYS A 402 8.23 -5.28 -14.26
CA LYS A 402 8.01 -6.65 -13.75
C LYS A 402 8.27 -7.70 -14.84
N VAL A 403 7.79 -7.48 -16.06
CA VAL A 403 7.94 -8.44 -17.17
C VAL A 403 9.36 -8.46 -17.72
N HIS A 404 9.96 -7.30 -17.97
CA HIS A 404 11.21 -7.19 -18.73
C HIS A 404 12.47 -7.04 -17.87
N ARG A 405 12.33 -6.62 -16.61
CA ARG A 405 13.41 -6.39 -15.65
C ARG A 405 13.07 -6.95 -14.25
N PRO A 406 12.64 -8.24 -14.15
CA PRO A 406 12.08 -8.79 -12.91
C PRO A 406 13.06 -8.72 -11.74
N ALA A 407 14.33 -9.10 -11.95
CA ALA A 407 15.32 -9.14 -10.87
C ALA A 407 15.55 -7.76 -10.23
N GLU A 408 15.69 -6.70 -11.05
CA GLU A 408 15.78 -5.33 -10.56
C GLU A 408 14.47 -4.84 -9.94
N PHE A 409 13.34 -5.18 -10.55
CA PHE A 409 12.03 -4.72 -10.10
C PHE A 409 11.71 -5.22 -8.69
N TYR A 410 11.83 -6.53 -8.43
CA TYR A 410 11.62 -7.07 -7.08
C TYR A 410 12.67 -6.56 -6.09
N THR A 411 13.92 -6.36 -6.52
CA THR A 411 14.95 -5.79 -5.65
C THR A 411 14.62 -4.35 -5.26
N GLY A 412 14.16 -3.52 -6.22
CA GLY A 412 13.67 -2.17 -5.97
C GLY A 412 12.46 -2.15 -5.03
N LEU A 413 11.50 -3.05 -5.23
CA LEU A 413 10.35 -3.19 -4.33
C LEU A 413 10.76 -3.57 -2.90
N LEU A 414 11.69 -4.52 -2.74
CA LEU A 414 12.18 -4.96 -1.42
C LEU A 414 12.95 -3.87 -0.68
N ASN A 415 13.74 -3.07 -1.40
CA ASN A 415 14.53 -1.99 -0.81
C ASN A 415 13.70 -0.80 -0.32
N ASN A 416 12.45 -0.68 -0.78
CA ASN A 416 11.55 0.43 -0.45
C ASN A 416 10.40 0.02 0.51
N GLN A 417 10.52 -1.14 1.16
CA GLN A 417 9.55 -1.60 2.16
C GLN A 417 9.69 -0.81 3.48
N PRO A 418 8.59 -0.57 4.22
CA PRO A 418 7.21 -1.03 3.96
C PRO A 418 6.48 -0.15 2.93
N MET A 419 5.93 -0.77 1.88
CA MET A 419 5.06 -0.10 0.90
C MET A 419 4.22 -1.10 0.10
N GLY A 420 3.22 -0.59 -0.62
CA GLY A 420 2.39 -1.39 -1.52
C GLY A 420 1.39 -2.30 -0.78
N PHE A 421 0.66 -3.10 -1.56
CA PHE A 421 -0.39 -3.96 -1.03
C PHE A 421 0.16 -5.23 -0.35
N TYR A 422 1.23 -5.80 -0.90
CA TYR A 422 1.78 -7.10 -0.49
C TYR A 422 3.06 -6.96 0.34
N SER A 423 3.16 -7.77 1.40
CA SER A 423 4.36 -7.82 2.25
C SER A 423 5.58 -8.40 1.51
N PRO A 424 6.81 -8.19 2.03
CA PRO A 424 8.04 -8.77 1.48
C PRO A 424 7.98 -10.29 1.22
N ALA A 425 7.33 -11.05 2.10
CA ALA A 425 7.22 -12.50 1.97
C ALA A 425 6.48 -12.93 0.69
N THR A 426 5.37 -12.25 0.39
CA THR A 426 4.58 -12.51 -0.83
C THR A 426 5.32 -12.02 -2.07
N LEU A 427 6.04 -10.88 -2.00
CA LEU A 427 6.88 -10.41 -3.10
C LEU A 427 8.01 -11.40 -3.43
N VAL A 428 8.71 -11.92 -2.42
CA VAL A 428 9.75 -12.95 -2.58
C VAL A 428 9.19 -14.22 -3.21
N LYS A 429 7.97 -14.58 -2.83
CA LYS A 429 7.31 -15.75 -3.39
C LYS A 429 6.89 -15.54 -4.83
N ASP A 430 6.28 -14.40 -5.14
CA ASP A 430 5.92 -14.02 -6.51
C ASP A 430 7.17 -14.00 -7.41
N ALA A 431 8.28 -13.44 -6.92
CA ALA A 431 9.57 -13.50 -7.60
C ALA A 431 10.00 -14.95 -7.91
N LYS A 432 9.84 -15.88 -6.96
CA LYS A 432 10.13 -17.32 -7.19
C LYS A 432 9.20 -17.95 -8.23
N HIS A 433 7.92 -17.59 -8.25
CA HIS A 433 6.99 -18.04 -9.29
C HIS A 433 7.40 -17.55 -10.68
N HIS A 434 8.06 -16.40 -10.76
CA HIS A 434 8.66 -15.86 -11.99
C HIS A 434 10.04 -16.43 -12.31
N GLY A 435 10.48 -17.47 -11.59
CA GLY A 435 11.75 -18.16 -11.83
C GLY A 435 12.98 -17.48 -11.22
N LEU A 436 12.79 -16.48 -10.36
CA LEU A 436 13.89 -15.86 -9.61
C LEU A 436 14.29 -16.71 -8.40
N ARG A 437 15.57 -16.65 -8.06
CA ARG A 437 16.18 -17.22 -6.87
C ARG A 437 16.46 -16.09 -5.89
N VAL A 438 15.99 -16.23 -4.65
CA VAL A 438 16.25 -15.28 -3.58
C VAL A 438 17.22 -15.90 -2.59
N ARG A 439 18.42 -15.34 -2.48
CA ARG A 439 19.44 -15.78 -1.53
C ARG A 439 19.27 -15.08 -0.17
N PRO A 440 19.50 -15.80 0.95
CA PRO A 440 19.39 -15.23 2.28
C PRO A 440 20.45 -14.15 2.51
N VAL A 441 20.26 -13.40 3.60
CA VAL A 441 21.29 -12.49 4.13
C VAL A 441 22.53 -13.30 4.51
N ASP A 442 23.70 -12.78 4.19
CA ASP A 442 24.99 -13.39 4.47
C ASP A 442 26.01 -12.29 4.79
N VAL A 443 26.59 -12.29 5.99
CA VAL A 443 27.52 -11.20 6.41
C VAL A 443 28.78 -11.13 5.56
N THR A 444 29.14 -12.22 4.87
CA THR A 444 30.35 -12.29 4.03
C THR A 444 30.16 -11.65 2.66
N VAL A 445 28.91 -11.42 2.21
CA VAL A 445 28.63 -10.92 0.85
C VAL A 445 27.46 -9.95 0.73
N SER A 446 26.46 -9.98 1.61
CA SER A 446 25.27 -9.11 1.55
C SER A 446 25.63 -7.66 1.88
N ASP A 447 25.25 -6.73 0.99
CA ASP A 447 25.30 -5.30 1.26
C ASP A 447 24.17 -4.82 2.18
N LEU A 448 24.14 -3.52 2.47
CA LEU A 448 23.09 -2.87 3.25
C LEU A 448 21.70 -3.13 2.66
N LEU A 449 21.56 -2.88 1.35
CA LEU A 449 20.35 -3.07 0.59
C LEU A 449 20.35 -4.42 -0.11
N CYS A 450 19.17 -4.90 -0.49
CA CYS A 450 19.05 -6.05 -1.38
C CYS A 450 19.75 -5.72 -2.71
N ALA A 451 20.44 -6.72 -3.26
CA ALA A 451 21.25 -6.58 -4.46
C ALA A 451 20.85 -7.62 -5.50
N VAL A 452 21.05 -7.28 -6.76
CA VAL A 452 20.86 -8.21 -7.88
C VAL A 452 22.21 -8.87 -8.19
N GLU A 453 22.29 -10.19 -8.06
CA GLU A 453 23.51 -10.94 -8.38
C GLU A 453 23.60 -11.26 -9.88
N ASP A 454 22.48 -11.65 -10.49
CA ASP A 454 22.37 -11.95 -11.92
C ASP A 454 20.93 -11.74 -12.44
N ASP A 455 20.62 -12.17 -13.68
CA ASP A 455 19.26 -11.99 -14.26
C ASP A 455 18.17 -12.83 -13.59
N ARG A 456 18.55 -13.83 -12.80
CA ARG A 456 17.65 -14.75 -12.13
C ARG A 456 17.88 -14.84 -10.63
N THR A 457 18.83 -14.09 -10.06
CA THR A 457 19.20 -14.20 -8.66
C THR A 457 19.29 -12.83 -7.99
N LEU A 458 18.61 -12.70 -6.86
CA LEU A 458 18.70 -11.54 -5.96
C LEU A 458 19.11 -12.01 -4.57
N ARG A 459 19.79 -11.12 -3.83
CA ARG A 459 20.28 -11.36 -2.47
C ARG A 459 19.65 -10.37 -1.51
N LEU A 460 19.19 -10.86 -0.37
CA LEU A 460 18.70 -10.01 0.71
C LEU A 460 19.83 -9.21 1.35
N GLY A 461 19.55 -7.94 1.64
CA GLY A 461 20.48 -7.02 2.30
C GLY A 461 20.42 -7.08 3.82
N LEU A 462 21.43 -6.54 4.50
CA LEU A 462 21.51 -6.50 5.95
C LEU A 462 20.36 -5.69 6.59
N ARG A 463 19.83 -4.67 5.90
CA ARG A 463 18.70 -3.87 6.41
C ARG A 463 17.38 -4.64 6.51
N THR A 464 17.27 -5.83 5.91
CA THR A 464 16.06 -6.66 6.05
C THR A 464 16.03 -7.43 7.38
N VAL A 465 17.12 -7.39 8.16
CA VAL A 465 17.22 -8.12 9.43
C VAL A 465 16.53 -7.36 10.54
N ASN A 466 15.48 -7.94 11.12
CA ASN A 466 14.76 -7.40 12.26
C ASN A 466 15.69 -7.33 13.48
N GLY A 467 15.79 -6.14 14.07
CA GLY A 467 16.62 -5.90 15.25
C GLY A 467 18.09 -5.60 14.97
N LEU A 468 18.52 -5.54 13.69
CA LEU A 468 19.86 -5.07 13.33
C LEU A 468 19.85 -3.54 13.15
N ALA A 469 20.69 -2.83 13.89
CA ALA A 469 20.77 -1.38 13.76
C ALA A 469 21.48 -0.98 12.45
N GLY A 470 21.05 0.14 11.86
CA GLY A 470 21.62 0.64 10.59
C GLY A 470 23.13 0.86 10.66
N HIS A 471 23.61 1.50 11.73
CA HIS A 471 25.04 1.73 11.93
C HIS A 471 25.86 0.43 12.09
N THR A 472 25.27 -0.63 12.67
CA THR A 472 25.90 -1.95 12.77
C THR A 472 26.01 -2.58 11.38
N ALA A 473 24.95 -2.52 10.58
CA ALA A 473 24.96 -3.01 9.20
C ALA A 473 26.02 -2.27 8.34
N GLU A 474 26.12 -0.95 8.50
CA GLU A 474 27.14 -0.12 7.82
C GLU A 474 28.56 -0.53 8.22
N ARG A 475 28.78 -0.77 9.52
CA ARG A 475 30.08 -1.23 10.03
C ARG A 475 30.44 -2.62 9.50
N ILE A 476 29.48 -3.55 9.42
CA ILE A 476 29.71 -4.88 8.82
C ILE A 476 30.19 -4.74 7.37
N ALA A 477 29.49 -3.94 6.55
CA ALA A 477 29.85 -3.73 5.16
C ALA A 477 31.21 -3.03 5.00
N ALA A 478 31.47 -2.00 5.82
CA ALA A 478 32.73 -1.24 5.81
C ALA A 478 33.94 -2.10 6.22
N GLU A 479 33.81 -2.91 7.29
CA GLU A 479 34.87 -3.81 7.72
C GLU A 479 35.14 -4.88 6.67
N ARG A 480 34.10 -5.51 6.11
CA ARG A 480 34.27 -6.49 5.03
C ARG A 480 34.99 -5.91 3.82
N ALA A 481 34.71 -4.65 3.46
CA ALA A 481 35.38 -3.97 2.35
C ALA A 481 36.89 -3.76 2.60
N ARG A 482 37.33 -3.69 3.86
CA ARG A 482 38.76 -3.64 4.22
C ARG A 482 39.44 -4.99 4.04
N ALA A 483 38.80 -6.05 4.54
CA ALA A 483 39.27 -7.43 4.39
C ALA A 483 38.11 -8.40 4.64
N PRO A 484 38.01 -9.52 3.90
CA PRO A 484 37.06 -10.59 4.21
C PRO A 484 37.22 -11.08 5.66
N PHE A 485 36.12 -11.53 6.27
CA PHE A 485 36.16 -12.10 7.62
C PHE A 485 36.80 -13.48 7.58
N SER A 486 37.81 -13.72 8.43
CA SER A 486 38.51 -15.01 8.48
C SER A 486 37.75 -16.09 9.26
N GLY A 487 36.75 -15.70 10.05
CA GLY A 487 35.97 -16.59 10.92
C GLY A 487 35.00 -15.81 11.80
N LEU A 488 34.28 -16.51 12.67
CA LEU A 488 33.29 -15.89 13.57
C LEU A 488 33.93 -14.91 14.55
N THR A 489 35.06 -15.28 15.16
CA THR A 489 35.75 -14.41 16.14
C THR A 489 36.21 -13.11 15.50
N ASP A 490 36.81 -13.17 14.31
CA ASP A 490 37.23 -11.98 13.55
C ASP A 490 36.05 -11.06 13.25
N PHE A 491 34.93 -11.63 12.80
CA PHE A 491 33.69 -10.89 12.57
C PHE A 491 33.21 -10.17 13.85
N LEU A 492 33.16 -10.86 14.99
CA LEU A 492 32.64 -10.29 16.24
C LEU A 492 33.55 -9.17 16.80
N VAL A 493 34.87 -9.28 16.64
CA VAL A 493 35.83 -8.24 17.09
C VAL A 493 35.78 -7.00 16.20
N ARG A 494 35.67 -7.18 14.88
CA ARG A 494 35.69 -6.06 13.92
C ARG A 494 34.34 -5.39 13.77
N ALA A 495 33.27 -6.17 13.58
CA ALA A 495 31.93 -5.65 13.36
C ALA A 495 31.19 -5.28 14.66
N ARG A 496 31.66 -5.76 15.82
CA ARG A 496 31.14 -5.46 17.18
C ARG A 496 29.60 -5.37 17.29
N PRO A 497 28.82 -6.31 16.74
CA PRO A 497 27.37 -6.30 16.94
C PRO A 497 27.05 -6.47 18.43
N SER A 498 25.94 -5.87 18.89
CA SER A 498 25.42 -6.09 20.23
C SER A 498 25.00 -7.55 20.44
N ARG A 499 24.75 -7.95 21.69
CA ARG A 499 24.34 -9.33 22.00
C ARG A 499 23.06 -9.74 21.26
N ASP A 500 22.08 -8.85 21.18
CA ASP A 500 20.81 -9.13 20.51
C ASP A 500 20.99 -9.17 18.98
N GLU A 501 21.85 -8.33 18.41
CA GLU A 501 22.18 -8.36 16.97
C GLU A 501 22.91 -9.64 16.57
N ARG A 502 23.84 -10.12 17.41
CA ARG A 502 24.52 -11.42 17.19
C ARG A 502 23.52 -12.57 17.14
N ARG A 503 22.59 -12.60 18.10
CA ARG A 503 21.51 -13.59 18.15
C ARG A 503 20.64 -13.52 16.91
N ALA A 504 20.26 -12.31 16.49
CA ALA A 504 19.44 -12.11 15.30
C ALA A 504 20.14 -12.67 14.05
N LEU A 505 21.40 -12.29 13.80
CA LEU A 505 22.18 -12.75 12.66
C LEU A 505 22.40 -14.28 12.65
N ALA A 506 22.72 -14.86 13.81
CA ALA A 506 22.89 -16.30 13.95
C ALA A 506 21.57 -17.06 13.71
N LYS A 507 20.46 -16.57 14.28
CA LYS A 507 19.13 -17.21 14.20
C LYS A 507 18.62 -17.32 12.75
N ILE A 508 18.85 -16.30 11.92
CA ILE A 508 18.47 -16.30 10.50
C ILE A 508 19.48 -17.04 9.60
N GLY A 509 20.63 -17.44 10.14
CA GLY A 509 21.69 -18.12 9.41
C GLY A 509 22.59 -17.22 8.58
N ALA A 510 22.63 -15.91 8.87
CA ALA A 510 23.50 -14.96 8.15
C ALA A 510 24.99 -15.19 8.41
N LEU A 511 25.34 -15.97 9.43
CA LEU A 511 26.70 -16.31 9.81
C LEU A 511 27.18 -17.65 9.23
N ASN A 512 26.30 -18.42 8.57
CA ASN A 512 26.59 -19.80 8.13
C ASN A 512 27.68 -19.90 7.04
N ALA A 513 28.03 -18.79 6.39
CA ALA A 513 29.11 -18.77 5.40
C ALA A 513 30.50 -18.53 6.04
N LEU A 514 30.55 -18.20 7.33
CA LEU A 514 31.81 -18.00 8.03
C LEU A 514 32.48 -19.36 8.31
N PRO A 515 33.82 -19.45 8.21
CA PRO A 515 34.57 -20.57 8.76
C PRO A 515 34.17 -20.79 10.23
N GLU A 516 33.95 -22.05 10.64
CA GLU A 516 33.48 -22.51 11.97
C GLU A 516 31.95 -22.54 12.21
N ALA A 517 31.13 -21.87 11.38
CA ALA A 517 29.67 -21.84 11.57
C ALA A 517 28.95 -22.85 10.64
N PHE A 518 28.81 -24.10 11.08
CA PHE A 518 28.25 -25.17 10.24
C PHE A 518 26.71 -25.16 10.15
N HIS A 519 26.02 -24.69 11.18
CA HIS A 519 24.56 -24.63 11.21
C HIS A 519 24.06 -23.50 12.11
N ARG A 520 22.81 -23.04 11.90
CA ARG A 520 22.22 -21.88 12.64
C ARG A 520 22.24 -22.04 14.17
N ARG A 521 22.04 -23.27 14.66
CA ARG A 521 22.05 -23.57 16.10
C ARG A 521 23.45 -23.53 16.68
N ASP A 522 24.44 -23.99 15.92
CA ASP A 522 25.84 -23.95 16.32
C ASP A 522 26.34 -22.49 16.34
N ALA A 523 25.95 -21.71 15.33
CA ALA A 523 26.22 -20.27 15.30
C ALA A 523 25.61 -19.56 16.52
N LEU A 524 24.37 -19.87 16.90
CA LEU A 524 23.73 -19.31 18.10
C LEU A 524 24.51 -19.64 19.39
N TRP A 525 25.03 -20.85 19.51
CA TRP A 525 25.87 -21.23 20.64
C TRP A 525 27.22 -20.51 20.62
N ALA A 526 27.85 -20.46 19.45
CA ALA A 526 29.17 -19.87 19.28
C ALA A 526 29.19 -18.36 19.56
N VAL A 527 28.14 -17.62 19.16
CA VAL A 527 28.06 -16.17 19.44
C VAL A 527 27.87 -15.84 20.93
N GLU A 528 27.28 -16.74 21.72
CA GLU A 528 27.15 -16.56 23.17
C GLU A 528 28.44 -16.87 23.93
N ARG A 529 29.33 -17.68 23.35
CA ARG A 529 30.66 -17.96 23.91
C ARG A 529 31.67 -16.85 23.67
N PHE A 530 31.36 -15.90 22.79
CA PHE A 530 32.26 -14.79 22.51
C PHE A 530 32.50 -13.98 23.78
N ALA A 531 33.73 -14.06 24.26
CA ALA A 531 34.24 -13.22 25.32
C ALA A 531 34.85 -11.97 24.67
N ASP A 532 34.35 -10.79 25.05
CA ASP A 532 34.83 -9.55 24.47
C ASP A 532 36.29 -9.30 24.92
N PRO A 533 37.27 -9.21 24.00
CA PRO A 533 38.65 -8.95 24.39
C PRO A 533 38.86 -7.61 25.11
N ASP A 534 37.89 -6.69 25.04
CA ASP A 534 37.91 -5.43 25.78
C ASP A 534 37.27 -5.55 27.19
N ASP A 535 36.64 -6.69 27.53
CA ASP A 535 36.11 -6.96 28.86
C ASP A 535 37.24 -7.25 29.87
N LEU A 536 37.15 -6.62 31.03
CA LEU A 536 38.20 -6.63 32.05
C LEU A 536 38.47 -8.06 32.56
N PHE A 537 37.41 -8.87 32.73
CA PHE A 537 37.52 -10.25 33.22
C PHE A 537 38.05 -11.18 32.14
N THR A 538 37.58 -11.01 30.91
CA THR A 538 38.08 -11.74 29.73
C THR A 538 39.57 -11.47 29.50
N ARG A 539 40.01 -10.22 29.62
CA ARG A 539 41.45 -9.85 29.52
C ARG A 539 42.29 -10.50 30.61
N ALA A 540 41.77 -10.57 31.84
CA ALA A 540 42.45 -11.21 32.96
C ALA A 540 42.60 -12.73 32.73
N GLU A 541 41.60 -13.40 32.16
CA GLU A 541 41.63 -14.83 31.83
C GLU A 541 42.59 -15.14 30.66
N LEU A 542 42.56 -14.32 29.60
CA LEU A 542 43.47 -14.44 28.45
C LEU A 542 44.94 -14.20 28.86
N THR A 543 45.19 -13.26 29.79
CA THR A 543 46.54 -12.98 30.31
C THR A 543 47.01 -14.02 31.34
N ALA A 544 46.09 -14.72 32.00
CA ALA A 544 46.40 -15.83 32.92
C ALA A 544 46.76 -17.15 32.21
N GLY A 545 46.80 -17.18 30.88
CA GLY A 545 47.21 -18.35 30.11
C GLY A 545 46.21 -19.49 30.13
N ALA A 546 44.92 -19.21 30.36
CA ALA A 546 43.87 -20.21 30.20
C ALA A 546 43.87 -20.69 28.75
N GLU A 547 44.17 -21.98 28.53
CA GLU A 547 44.08 -22.61 27.23
C GLU A 547 42.65 -22.43 26.69
N THR A 548 42.50 -21.56 25.70
CA THR A 548 41.26 -21.49 24.94
C THR A 548 41.29 -22.65 23.96
N ASP A 549 40.70 -23.77 24.38
CA ASP A 549 40.41 -24.92 23.51
C ASP A 549 39.95 -24.42 22.14
N SER A 550 40.73 -24.69 21.09
CA SER A 550 40.38 -24.27 19.73
C SER A 550 39.02 -24.84 19.35
N PRO A 551 38.04 -24.00 18.94
CA PRO A 551 36.66 -24.42 18.70
C PRO A 551 36.48 -25.40 17.53
N ALA A 552 37.50 -25.56 16.68
CA ALA A 552 37.46 -26.36 15.47
C ALA A 552 37.34 -27.88 15.71
N ASP A 553 37.73 -28.39 16.88
CA ASP A 553 37.92 -29.84 17.09
C ASP A 553 36.81 -30.55 17.89
N ARG A 554 35.71 -29.89 18.25
CA ARG A 554 34.59 -30.54 18.95
C ARG A 554 33.33 -30.61 18.08
N PRO A 555 32.80 -31.81 17.77
CA PRO A 555 31.53 -31.93 17.05
C PRO A 555 30.41 -31.29 17.87
N SER A 556 29.51 -30.56 17.19
CA SER A 556 28.37 -29.94 17.86
C SER A 556 27.51 -31.00 18.55
N VAL A 557 27.29 -30.81 19.85
CA VAL A 557 26.44 -31.69 20.67
C VAL A 557 24.95 -31.41 20.40
N LEU A 558 24.63 -30.28 19.78
CA LEU A 558 23.25 -29.85 19.54
C LEU A 558 22.74 -30.38 18.20
N ARG A 559 21.52 -30.96 18.22
CA ARG A 559 20.83 -31.34 16.98
C ARG A 559 20.66 -30.10 16.09
N PRO A 560 20.98 -30.14 14.79
CA PRO A 560 20.70 -29.04 13.85
C PRO A 560 19.22 -28.61 13.88
N MET A 561 18.94 -27.32 13.64
CA MET A 561 17.56 -26.86 13.46
C MET A 561 16.89 -27.63 12.31
N ASP A 562 15.69 -28.13 12.54
CA ASP A 562 14.90 -28.74 11.48
C ASP A 562 14.33 -27.68 10.51
N ALA A 563 13.55 -28.11 9.52
CA ALA A 563 12.99 -27.21 8.53
C ALA A 563 11.94 -26.24 9.12
N LEU A 564 11.15 -26.67 10.11
CA LEU A 564 10.13 -25.84 10.75
C LEU A 564 10.76 -24.81 11.69
N GLU A 565 11.79 -25.21 12.45
CA GLU A 565 12.56 -24.32 13.31
C GLU A 565 13.27 -23.22 12.50
N ARG A 566 13.82 -23.57 11.32
CA ARG A 566 14.41 -22.58 10.40
C ARG A 566 13.36 -21.64 9.81
N LEU A 567 12.20 -22.17 9.43
CA LEU A 567 11.09 -21.38 8.92
C LEU A 567 10.61 -20.35 9.97
N GLN A 568 10.43 -20.80 11.21
CA GLN A 568 10.05 -19.91 12.31
C GLN A 568 11.12 -18.85 12.55
N ALA A 569 12.39 -19.24 12.54
CA ALA A 569 13.51 -18.32 12.69
C ALA A 569 13.57 -17.25 11.58
N ASP A 570 13.28 -17.64 10.33
CA ASP A 570 13.21 -16.72 9.18
C ASP A 570 12.08 -15.69 9.36
N TYR A 571 10.87 -16.12 9.75
CA TYR A 571 9.77 -15.18 9.95
C TYR A 571 10.00 -14.24 11.14
N ASP A 572 10.54 -14.74 12.25
CA ASP A 572 10.87 -13.90 13.41
C ASP A 572 11.95 -12.86 13.04
N GLY A 573 12.98 -13.26 12.31
CA GLY A 573 14.16 -12.44 12.04
C GLY A 573 14.14 -11.62 10.75
N LEU A 574 13.32 -11.98 9.76
CA LEU A 574 13.23 -11.29 8.46
C LEU A 574 11.79 -10.95 8.05
N GLY A 575 10.78 -11.53 8.70
CA GLY A 575 9.38 -11.45 8.26
C GLY A 575 9.07 -12.23 6.97
N LEU A 576 10.03 -13.00 6.44
CA LEU A 576 9.93 -13.79 5.21
C LEU A 576 10.90 -14.97 5.23
N THR A 577 10.72 -15.95 4.33
CA THR A 577 11.69 -17.04 4.13
C THR A 577 12.18 -17.14 2.67
N THR A 578 13.47 -17.42 2.51
CA THR A 578 14.04 -17.81 1.21
C THR A 578 13.84 -19.30 0.92
N GLY A 579 13.47 -20.08 1.92
CA GLY A 579 13.11 -21.49 1.81
C GLY A 579 11.72 -21.75 1.21
N PRO A 580 11.21 -22.98 1.38
CA PRO A 580 9.86 -23.33 0.96
C PRO A 580 8.78 -22.57 1.73
N HIS A 581 7.60 -22.44 1.11
CA HIS A 581 6.44 -21.80 1.74
C HIS A 581 5.94 -22.62 2.96
N PRO A 582 5.43 -21.99 4.04
CA PRO A 582 4.91 -22.70 5.22
C PRO A 582 3.95 -23.84 4.90
N MET A 583 3.00 -23.61 3.98
CA MET A 583 2.00 -24.62 3.59
C MET A 583 2.61 -25.89 3.01
N ARG A 584 3.83 -25.84 2.44
CA ARG A 584 4.51 -27.04 1.95
C ARG A 584 4.82 -28.04 3.07
N HIS A 585 5.06 -27.58 4.29
CA HIS A 585 5.40 -28.44 5.44
C HIS A 585 4.19 -29.14 6.08
N VAL A 586 2.98 -28.66 5.80
CA VAL A 586 1.74 -29.27 6.25
C VAL A 586 0.98 -29.96 5.13
N ARG A 587 1.35 -29.75 3.86
CA ARG A 587 0.61 -30.29 2.72
C ARG A 587 0.43 -31.80 2.78
N GLU A 588 1.43 -32.55 3.23
CA GLU A 588 1.36 -34.01 3.36
C GLU A 588 0.43 -34.49 4.49
N ARG A 589 0.15 -33.63 5.46
CA ARG A 589 -0.75 -33.89 6.61
C ARG A 589 -2.17 -33.39 6.36
N LEU A 590 -2.37 -32.57 5.34
CA LEU A 590 -3.67 -32.10 4.91
C LEU A 590 -4.40 -33.21 4.13
N ASP A 591 -5.72 -33.23 4.23
CA ASP A 591 -6.56 -34.11 3.42
C ASP A 591 -6.28 -33.86 1.93
N PRO A 592 -6.03 -34.90 1.11
CA PRO A 592 -5.87 -34.78 -0.33
C PRO A 592 -7.01 -34.02 -1.04
N GLY A 593 -8.21 -33.96 -0.44
CA GLY A 593 -9.35 -33.20 -0.94
C GLY A 593 -9.28 -31.67 -0.75
N ILE A 594 -8.25 -31.15 -0.05
CA ILE A 594 -8.05 -29.70 0.10
C ILE A 594 -7.34 -29.16 -1.14
N PHE A 595 -8.04 -28.30 -1.88
CA PHE A 595 -7.55 -27.70 -3.11
C PHE A 595 -6.37 -26.75 -2.86
N ARG A 596 -5.40 -26.78 -3.78
CA ARG A 596 -4.35 -25.75 -3.89
C ARG A 596 -4.88 -24.57 -4.69
N ALA A 597 -4.22 -23.42 -4.57
CA ALA A 597 -4.59 -22.24 -5.35
C ALA A 597 -4.59 -22.52 -6.87
N THR A 598 -3.64 -23.31 -7.37
CA THR A 598 -3.60 -23.71 -8.79
C THR A 598 -4.72 -24.65 -9.21
N ASP A 599 -5.27 -25.43 -8.27
CA ASP A 599 -6.29 -26.43 -8.59
C ASP A 599 -7.68 -25.81 -8.77
N LEU A 600 -7.90 -24.62 -8.19
CA LEU A 600 -9.18 -23.89 -8.26
C LEU A 600 -9.62 -23.60 -9.69
N VAL A 601 -8.67 -23.39 -10.61
CA VAL A 601 -8.96 -23.12 -12.03
C VAL A 601 -9.60 -24.33 -12.72
N ASN A 602 -9.35 -25.54 -12.21
CA ASN A 602 -9.87 -26.80 -12.76
C ASN A 602 -11.18 -27.25 -12.08
N GLY A 603 -11.62 -26.58 -11.02
CA GLY A 603 -12.88 -26.90 -10.34
C GLY A 603 -14.10 -26.51 -11.17
N LYS A 604 -15.29 -26.99 -10.80
CA LYS A 604 -16.55 -26.56 -11.42
C LYS A 604 -17.22 -25.50 -10.55
N ALA A 605 -17.98 -24.62 -11.20
CA ALA A 605 -18.77 -23.63 -10.48
C ALA A 605 -19.79 -24.33 -9.57
N ASP A 606 -19.95 -23.79 -8.36
CA ASP A 606 -20.80 -24.29 -7.28
C ASP A 606 -20.34 -25.60 -6.61
N ASP A 607 -19.16 -26.13 -6.97
CA ASP A 607 -18.56 -27.25 -6.23
C ASP A 607 -18.27 -26.84 -4.78
N LEU A 608 -18.55 -27.74 -3.83
CA LEU A 608 -18.15 -27.57 -2.45
C LEU A 608 -16.66 -27.88 -2.33
N VAL A 609 -15.86 -26.84 -2.09
CA VAL A 609 -14.40 -26.91 -2.06
C VAL A 609 -13.88 -26.48 -0.70
N THR A 610 -12.75 -27.07 -0.30
CA THR A 610 -12.00 -26.61 0.89
C THR A 610 -10.63 -26.14 0.45
N ILE A 611 -10.26 -24.93 0.87
CA ILE A 611 -8.91 -24.37 0.69
C ILE A 611 -8.26 -24.16 2.06
N ALA A 612 -6.93 -24.19 2.09
CA ALA A 612 -6.17 -23.90 3.29
C ALA A 612 -4.92 -23.09 2.94
N GLY A 613 -4.59 -22.10 3.78
CA GLY A 613 -3.45 -21.24 3.49
C GLY A 613 -3.13 -20.24 4.59
N LEU A 614 -2.01 -19.54 4.40
CA LEU A 614 -1.58 -18.41 5.22
C LEU A 614 -2.40 -17.18 4.84
N VAL A 615 -3.02 -16.52 5.82
CA VAL A 615 -3.77 -15.29 5.55
C VAL A 615 -2.81 -14.15 5.25
N ILE A 616 -2.89 -13.60 4.04
CA ILE A 616 -2.04 -12.48 3.63
C ILE A 616 -2.77 -11.14 3.66
N CYS A 617 -4.08 -11.14 3.48
CA CYS A 617 -4.89 -9.94 3.46
C CYS A 617 -6.33 -10.21 3.92
N ARG A 618 -6.88 -9.31 4.74
CA ARG A 618 -8.29 -9.22 5.08
C ARG A 618 -8.80 -7.85 4.68
N GLN A 619 -9.89 -7.80 3.91
CA GLN A 619 -10.48 -6.54 3.47
C GLN A 619 -11.94 -6.46 3.91
N ARG A 620 -12.31 -5.35 4.56
CA ARG A 620 -13.71 -5.05 4.90
C ARG A 620 -14.08 -3.63 4.48
N PRO A 621 -14.20 -3.34 3.17
CA PRO A 621 -14.53 -1.99 2.71
C PRO A 621 -15.85 -1.50 3.30
N GLY A 622 -15.96 -0.21 3.63
CA GLY A 622 -17.21 0.37 4.15
C GLY A 622 -18.43 0.20 3.20
N THR A 623 -18.20 0.07 1.90
CA THR A 623 -19.24 -0.21 0.90
C THR A 623 -19.69 -1.67 0.85
N ALA A 624 -18.98 -2.58 1.50
CA ALA A 624 -19.22 -4.02 1.42
C ALA A 624 -20.36 -4.51 2.33
N LYS A 625 -21.17 -3.62 2.93
CA LYS A 625 -22.34 -3.97 3.77
C LYS A 625 -22.04 -5.03 4.84
N GLY A 626 -20.84 -4.97 5.43
CA GLY A 626 -20.40 -5.90 6.47
C GLY A 626 -19.70 -7.17 5.97
N HIS A 627 -19.66 -7.44 4.65
CA HIS A 627 -18.91 -8.56 4.06
C HIS A 627 -17.39 -8.39 4.18
N VAL A 628 -16.67 -9.51 4.24
CA VAL A 628 -15.20 -9.55 4.36
C VAL A 628 -14.63 -10.36 3.20
N PHE A 629 -13.51 -9.91 2.65
CA PHE A 629 -12.74 -10.64 1.65
C PHE A 629 -11.42 -11.08 2.28
N ILE A 630 -11.05 -12.35 2.08
CA ILE A 630 -9.82 -12.94 2.62
C ILE A 630 -9.00 -13.49 1.45
N SER A 631 -7.70 -13.21 1.43
CA SER A 631 -6.76 -13.85 0.52
C SER A 631 -5.86 -14.80 1.31
N LEU A 632 -5.90 -16.08 0.93
CA LEU A 632 -5.07 -17.14 1.47
C LEU A 632 -3.94 -17.46 0.50
N GLU A 633 -2.73 -17.59 1.01
CA GLU A 633 -1.53 -17.88 0.25
C GLU A 633 -1.05 -19.30 0.59
N ASP A 634 -0.84 -20.13 -0.43
CA ASP A 634 -0.31 -21.50 -0.34
C ASP A 634 0.88 -21.68 -1.27
N GLU A 635 1.66 -22.75 -1.17
CA GLU A 635 2.88 -22.94 -1.96
C GLU A 635 2.74 -22.83 -3.49
N THR A 636 1.52 -22.81 -4.02
CA THR A 636 1.20 -22.69 -5.44
C THR A 636 0.70 -21.31 -5.86
N GLY A 637 0.12 -20.52 -4.95
CA GLY A 637 -0.38 -19.18 -5.28
C GLY A 637 -1.29 -18.57 -4.22
N ILE A 638 -2.23 -17.72 -4.67
CA ILE A 638 -3.21 -17.04 -3.82
C ILE A 638 -4.62 -17.53 -4.17
N ALA A 639 -5.36 -17.98 -3.16
CA ALA A 639 -6.78 -18.29 -3.22
C ALA A 639 -7.59 -17.18 -2.53
N ASN A 640 -8.67 -16.74 -3.18
CA ASN A 640 -9.51 -15.66 -2.66
C ASN A 640 -10.84 -16.21 -2.12
N ALA A 641 -11.27 -15.71 -0.97
CA ALA A 641 -12.52 -16.07 -0.33
C ALA A 641 -13.39 -14.83 -0.06
N PHE A 642 -14.67 -14.95 -0.35
CA PHE A 642 -15.72 -14.03 0.03
C PHE A 642 -16.43 -14.56 1.27
N VAL A 643 -16.47 -13.77 2.34
CA VAL A 643 -17.12 -14.11 3.60
C VAL A 643 -18.35 -13.22 3.79
N PRO A 644 -19.57 -13.81 3.73
CA PRO A 644 -20.79 -13.09 4.03
C PRO A 644 -20.78 -12.48 5.45
N GLY A 645 -21.47 -11.35 5.67
CA GLY A 645 -21.48 -10.67 6.98
C GLY A 645 -21.89 -11.58 8.13
N PRO A 646 -23.01 -12.33 8.03
CA PRO A 646 -23.43 -13.27 9.07
C PRO A 646 -22.39 -14.39 9.34
N THR A 647 -21.71 -14.86 8.29
CA THR A 647 -20.63 -15.85 8.42
C THR A 647 -19.41 -15.24 9.11
N PHE A 648 -19.07 -14.00 8.78
CA PHE A 648 -17.99 -13.27 9.44
C PHE A 648 -18.30 -13.08 10.93
N ASP A 649 -19.50 -12.62 11.28
CA ASP A 649 -19.88 -12.39 12.68
C ASP A 649 -19.85 -13.69 13.49
N ARG A 650 -20.28 -14.81 12.88
CA ARG A 650 -20.20 -16.15 13.50
C ARG A 650 -18.76 -16.62 13.73
N PHE A 651 -17.87 -16.43 12.77
CA PHE A 651 -16.48 -16.91 12.82
C PHE A 651 -15.45 -15.81 13.11
N ARG A 652 -15.90 -14.66 13.64
CA ARG A 652 -15.10 -13.43 13.72
C ARG A 652 -13.77 -13.65 14.41
N ARG A 653 -13.77 -14.33 15.56
CA ARG A 653 -12.57 -14.61 16.35
C ARG A 653 -11.55 -15.44 15.57
N VAL A 654 -11.99 -16.49 14.89
CA VAL A 654 -11.12 -17.35 14.08
C VAL A 654 -10.56 -16.54 12.91
N ILE A 655 -11.41 -15.81 12.21
CA ILE A 655 -11.01 -14.99 11.06
C ILE A 655 -10.00 -13.93 11.46
N THR A 656 -10.14 -13.26 12.61
CA THR A 656 -9.26 -12.13 12.98
C THR A 656 -7.98 -12.56 13.69
N GLN A 657 -7.98 -13.66 14.44
CA GLN A 657 -6.84 -14.02 15.31
C GLN A 657 -5.89 -15.05 14.68
N GLU A 658 -6.38 -15.89 13.77
CA GLU A 658 -5.59 -17.01 13.25
C GLU A 658 -4.75 -16.62 12.03
N ALA A 659 -3.48 -17.01 12.00
CA ALA A 659 -2.61 -16.77 10.85
C ALA A 659 -2.90 -17.73 9.68
N PHE A 660 -3.32 -18.96 9.98
CA PHE A 660 -3.66 -19.97 8.99
C PHE A 660 -5.12 -20.35 9.10
N LEU A 661 -5.81 -20.32 7.96
CA LEU A 661 -7.22 -20.65 7.88
C LEU A 661 -7.45 -21.81 6.92
N LYS A 662 -8.42 -22.63 7.27
CA LYS A 662 -9.08 -23.58 6.39
C LYS A 662 -10.49 -23.05 6.12
N ILE A 663 -10.81 -22.83 4.86
CA ILE A 663 -12.08 -22.25 4.41
C ILE A 663 -12.79 -23.26 3.53
N THR A 664 -14.01 -23.64 3.93
CA THR A 664 -14.90 -24.48 3.13
C THR A 664 -16.05 -23.64 2.60
N GLY A 665 -16.36 -23.81 1.32
CA GLY A 665 -17.39 -23.04 0.66
C GLY A 665 -17.59 -23.42 -0.79
N ARG A 666 -18.48 -22.68 -1.47
CA ARG A 666 -18.83 -22.94 -2.86
C ARG A 666 -17.90 -22.19 -3.80
N LEU A 667 -17.34 -22.90 -4.78
CA LEU A 667 -16.45 -22.32 -5.77
C LEU A 667 -17.23 -21.44 -6.74
N GLN A 668 -16.94 -20.15 -6.76
CA GLN A 668 -17.45 -19.20 -7.74
C GLN A 668 -16.40 -18.99 -8.82
N ILE A 669 -16.76 -19.28 -10.07
CA ILE A 669 -15.91 -19.07 -11.24
C ILE A 669 -16.60 -18.06 -12.15
N GLN A 670 -15.96 -16.91 -12.37
CA GLN A 670 -16.41 -15.91 -13.33
C GLN A 670 -15.25 -15.51 -14.23
N HIS A 671 -15.31 -15.86 -15.52
CA HIS A 671 -14.29 -15.50 -16.51
C HIS A 671 -12.85 -15.82 -16.06
N HIS A 672 -12.61 -17.04 -15.55
CA HIS A 672 -11.34 -17.53 -15.00
C HIS A 672 -10.89 -16.92 -13.67
N VAL A 673 -11.68 -16.01 -13.08
CA VAL A 673 -11.47 -15.54 -11.72
C VAL A 673 -12.21 -16.47 -10.76
N THR A 674 -11.45 -17.07 -9.85
CA THR A 674 -11.97 -17.99 -8.83
C THR A 674 -12.09 -17.29 -7.48
N SER A 675 -13.23 -17.45 -6.82
CA SER A 675 -13.46 -17.00 -5.45
C SER A 675 -14.28 -18.03 -4.69
N ILE A 676 -14.02 -18.23 -3.41
CA ILE A 676 -14.79 -19.17 -2.58
C ILE A 676 -15.87 -18.40 -1.84
N TYR A 677 -17.14 -18.75 -2.05
CA TYR A 677 -18.24 -18.27 -1.21
C TYR A 677 -18.21 -19.04 0.11
N THR A 678 -17.79 -18.38 1.18
CA THR A 678 -17.44 -19.03 2.45
C THR A 678 -18.69 -19.44 3.23
N GLU A 679 -18.77 -20.72 3.56
CA GLU A 679 -19.82 -21.28 4.43
C GLU A 679 -19.26 -21.60 5.82
N HIS A 680 -18.01 -22.08 5.89
CA HIS A 680 -17.37 -22.47 7.15
C HIS A 680 -15.90 -22.05 7.18
N VAL A 681 -15.42 -21.60 8.35
CA VAL A 681 -14.01 -21.26 8.59
C VAL A 681 -13.50 -22.01 9.82
N GLU A 682 -12.35 -22.65 9.69
CA GLU A 682 -11.66 -23.37 10.76
C GLU A 682 -10.22 -22.85 10.90
N PRO A 683 -9.66 -22.82 12.13
CA PRO A 683 -8.23 -22.64 12.29
C PRO A 683 -7.50 -23.83 11.68
N LEU A 684 -6.41 -23.57 10.95
CA LEU A 684 -5.50 -24.63 10.56
C LEU A 684 -4.40 -24.75 11.62
N ALA A 685 -4.40 -25.87 12.34
CA ALA A 685 -3.33 -26.16 13.29
C ALA A 685 -1.98 -26.23 12.55
N PHE A 686 -1.05 -25.36 12.94
CA PHE A 686 0.29 -25.30 12.37
C PHE A 686 1.30 -25.30 13.54
N ASP A 687 2.16 -26.31 13.60
CA ASP A 687 3.02 -26.57 14.77
C ASP A 687 4.09 -25.48 14.99
N ALA A 688 4.46 -24.74 13.94
CA ALA A 688 5.41 -23.64 14.04
C ALA A 688 4.68 -22.31 14.25
N VAL A 689 5.17 -21.48 15.17
CA VAL A 689 4.56 -20.17 15.40
C VAL A 689 5.04 -19.20 14.31
N VAL A 690 4.33 -19.12 13.19
CA VAL A 690 4.55 -18.08 12.18
C VAL A 690 3.84 -16.82 12.64
N LYS A 691 4.57 -15.94 13.37
CA LYS A 691 4.07 -14.63 13.79
C LYS A 691 4.05 -13.67 12.59
N ARG A 692 3.08 -13.83 11.69
CA ARG A 692 2.84 -12.88 10.59
C ARG A 692 1.53 -12.13 10.83
N GLN A 693 1.59 -10.81 10.83
CA GLN A 693 0.40 -9.98 10.71
C GLN A 693 0.03 -9.86 9.23
N SER A 694 -1.23 -10.07 8.89
CA SER A 694 -1.75 -9.81 7.54
C SER A 694 -1.80 -8.30 7.27
N HIS A 695 -1.77 -7.91 6.00
CA HIS A 695 -2.05 -6.55 5.61
C HIS A 695 -3.57 -6.36 5.52
N ASP A 696 -4.16 -5.84 6.59
CA ASP A 696 -5.60 -5.67 6.70
C ASP A 696 -6.04 -4.26 6.27
N PHE A 697 -7.13 -4.21 5.50
CA PHE A 697 -7.73 -2.98 5.00
C PHE A 697 -9.15 -2.87 5.54
N HIS A 698 -9.44 -1.73 6.18
CA HIS A 698 -10.73 -1.42 6.79
C HIS A 698 -11.45 -0.30 6.03
#